data_AF-A0A165Q5S0-F1
#
_entry.id   AF-A0A165Q5S0-F1
#
_cell.length_a   1.000
_cell.length_b   1.000
_cell.length_c   1.000
_cell.angle_alpha   90.00
_cell.angle_beta   90.00
_cell.angle_gamma   90.00
#
_symmetry.space_group_name_H-M   'P 1'
#
loop_
_entity.id
_entity.type
_entity.pdbx_description
1 polymer ?
#
loop_
_entity_poly.entity_id
_entity_poly.type
_entity_poly.pdbx_seq_one_letter_code
_entity_poly.pdbx_strand_id
1 'polypeptide(L)'
;MSHRVYLYNVSVPSEARDDDTMMMEWGYEMPLLLQPLLVDGGFIDGNNYNNHTEPDNAGLYYNARAGVENLKRFYEFLEKQEGLIADKAAFATAKTKLMSYLEKLDLPYFHLDAWDVFNMDDIPHAEQAETWRANIAHNNEIITKAMDNEDVSLLRYSEFMDVSPGFTSFEELLNYPNYEYGWASIWEPYEDETDVEIFEENGLWGLKDKAGSILLSPQFDEFYDFSCEDLAVVAQAGKFGYVHKSGKIVIPLVWDDAFDFEYGTVSAIVKRDDKFGLINLEGRTVAPTEYESLEALAGIYFTGKKDGGWGVLDQSGSVIVPFEHEEAFQFGGEYYHTAVKGRKSRKIFNESWSYIGDFPLTAVEPIGEGLILVKPHKDAGHHTLYKKDGTVCVSGFDKLNRQTHFPNLLILRKGKKHGAFGKWQESLLLPYEYDALIDLQAVVDSMSSNLVLAQKDGQKGIFNGDPDEPSWLFPLDDYEDIMWLYEGAFALKRNGLWSIAYSPEKRLSDYEFELVARKAPVNGFAYAFKGPQIYTAGYYGMSRADKAEVLEDASDKYYDYYFDADVRKRLLAYAQTNSPDSGGVDEYTSVEVLYSLAVLANDSGDYDKAIEYDTLAAEKGYAPSMNNLGQMYYAEDGYIDNDKAFYWYEKGAAAGNLYAMNGLGCCYQHGIGTDPDADKALYWFGQAAEQGLGLAQNNLGSVYFEGELVPQNLDKALWHYEQGEALGSPNFGWLGYLYDYQGNYEKALHYYLRDYEAGSSVGAYNLGIVYSQGLGVAKDPAAAIAYFNAALERDYPHAHIELARIYRNEKEFADESLAKYHLEQAERAGLDIPDNL
;
A
#
# COMPACT_ATOMS: atom_id res chain seq x y z
N MET A 1 -3.91 -17.65 8.07
CA MET A 1 -4.90 -18.59 7.51
C MET A 1 -6.24 -17.89 7.51
N SER A 2 -7.06 -18.06 6.47
CA SER A 2 -8.42 -17.49 6.45
C SER A 2 -9.28 -18.30 7.43
N HIS A 3 -10.08 -17.66 8.27
CA HIS A 3 -11.03 -18.39 9.13
C HIS A 3 -12.18 -18.92 8.26
N ARG A 4 -12.56 -20.18 8.45
CA ARG A 4 -13.52 -20.89 7.59
C ARG A 4 -14.59 -21.62 8.41
N VAL A 5 -15.72 -21.86 7.77
CA VAL A 5 -16.79 -22.75 8.23
C VAL A 5 -16.84 -23.94 7.29
N TYR A 6 -16.93 -25.14 7.85
CA TYR A 6 -16.98 -26.39 7.12
C TYR A 6 -18.31 -27.13 7.38
N LEU A 7 -18.80 -27.83 6.37
CA LEU A 7 -19.95 -28.73 6.50
C LEU A 7 -19.55 -30.14 6.08
N TYR A 8 -19.79 -31.12 6.94
CA TYR A 8 -19.53 -32.54 6.67
C TYR A 8 -20.83 -33.34 6.68
N ASN A 9 -20.91 -34.41 5.88
CA ASN A 9 -21.86 -35.50 6.08
C ASN A 9 -21.16 -36.60 6.88
N VAL A 10 -21.70 -36.93 8.05
CA VAL A 10 -21.01 -37.74 9.05
C VAL A 10 -21.87 -38.87 9.61
N SER A 11 -21.22 -39.97 9.99
CA SER A 11 -21.93 -41.16 10.47
C SER A 11 -22.25 -41.11 11.97
N VAL A 12 -21.37 -40.53 12.78
CA VAL A 12 -21.50 -40.46 14.24
C VAL A 12 -21.07 -39.08 14.74
N PRO A 13 -21.91 -38.40 15.54
CA PRO A 13 -21.53 -37.14 16.16
C PRO A 13 -20.28 -37.28 17.05
N SER A 14 -19.43 -36.26 17.04
CA SER A 14 -18.22 -36.14 17.86
C SER A 14 -17.13 -37.16 17.53
N GLU A 15 -17.25 -37.92 16.45
CA GLU A 15 -16.25 -38.89 16.00
C GLU A 15 -15.94 -38.65 14.53
N ALA A 16 -14.68 -38.30 14.21
CA ALA A 16 -14.19 -38.27 12.84
C ALA A 16 -13.83 -39.68 12.36
N ARG A 17 -14.26 -40.02 11.16
CA ARG A 17 -14.07 -41.32 10.50
C ARG A 17 -13.63 -41.14 9.05
N ASP A 18 -12.94 -42.15 8.56
CA ASP A 18 -12.38 -42.16 7.20
C ASP A 18 -13.47 -42.10 6.10
N ASP A 19 -14.72 -42.46 6.43
CA ASP A 19 -15.86 -42.44 5.50
C ASP A 19 -16.69 -41.14 5.57
N ASP A 20 -16.37 -40.19 6.46
CA ASP A 20 -17.04 -38.91 6.51
C ASP A 20 -16.66 -38.03 5.30
N THR A 21 -17.63 -37.26 4.79
CA THR A 21 -17.45 -36.49 3.54
C THR A 21 -17.55 -35.00 3.81
N MET A 22 -16.47 -34.26 3.52
CA MET A 22 -16.51 -32.79 3.51
C MET A 22 -17.31 -32.31 2.31
N MET A 23 -18.30 -31.46 2.56
CA MET A 23 -19.20 -30.93 1.53
C MET A 23 -18.92 -29.48 1.18
N MET A 24 -18.44 -28.70 2.14
CA MET A 24 -18.33 -27.25 2.03
C MET A 24 -17.13 -26.78 2.84
N GLU A 25 -16.39 -25.84 2.27
CA GLU A 25 -15.47 -24.93 2.95
C GLU A 25 -15.87 -23.52 2.54
N TRP A 26 -16.33 -22.70 3.48
CA TRP A 26 -16.85 -21.36 3.21
C TRP A 26 -16.35 -20.35 4.24
N GLY A 27 -16.53 -19.05 4.00
CA GLY A 27 -15.96 -17.96 4.81
C GLY A 27 -16.33 -17.95 6.31
N TYR A 28 -16.93 -16.87 6.80
CA TYR A 28 -17.13 -16.68 8.25
C TYR A 28 -18.51 -17.12 8.75
N GLU A 29 -19.34 -17.72 7.89
CA GLU A 29 -20.76 -17.99 8.14
C GLU A 29 -21.28 -19.17 7.32
N MET A 30 -22.45 -19.71 7.69
CA MET A 30 -23.16 -20.71 6.90
C MET A 30 -24.00 -20.05 5.79
N PRO A 31 -23.74 -20.33 4.49
CA PRO A 31 -24.48 -19.73 3.37
C PRO A 31 -26.00 -19.89 3.50
N LEU A 32 -26.74 -18.77 3.40
CA LEU A 32 -28.19 -18.76 3.55
C LEU A 32 -28.91 -19.71 2.58
N LEU A 33 -28.39 -19.89 1.35
CA LEU A 33 -28.95 -20.81 0.34
C LEU A 33 -28.83 -22.29 0.71
N LEU A 34 -28.00 -22.63 1.70
CA LEU A 34 -27.78 -23.99 2.20
C LEU A 34 -28.31 -24.20 3.63
N GLN A 35 -28.67 -23.14 4.37
CA GLN A 35 -29.27 -23.25 5.71
C GLN A 35 -30.53 -24.14 5.79
N PRO A 36 -31.35 -24.31 4.72
CA PRO A 36 -32.45 -25.28 4.75
C PRO A 36 -32.03 -26.75 4.87
N LEU A 37 -30.74 -27.08 4.80
CA LEU A 37 -30.20 -28.38 5.20
C LEU A 37 -30.19 -28.59 6.72
N LEU A 38 -30.20 -27.52 7.51
CA LEU A 38 -29.96 -27.53 8.95
C LEU A 38 -31.28 -27.33 9.72
N VAL A 39 -32.16 -28.32 9.65
CA VAL A 39 -33.52 -28.29 10.22
C VAL A 39 -33.70 -29.22 11.43
N ASP A 40 -34.92 -29.28 11.97
CA ASP A 40 -35.29 -30.09 13.13
C ASP A 40 -34.56 -29.70 14.44
N GLY A 41 -34.13 -28.44 14.51
CA GLY A 41 -33.59 -27.80 15.72
C GLY A 41 -32.14 -28.17 16.06
N GLY A 42 -31.59 -29.23 15.46
CA GLY A 42 -30.21 -29.68 15.66
C GLY A 42 -29.84 -29.94 17.13
N PHE A 43 -28.59 -30.30 17.36
CA PHE A 43 -28.02 -30.38 18.71
C PHE A 43 -26.52 -30.06 18.68
N ILE A 44 -25.99 -29.73 19.86
CA ILE A 44 -24.57 -29.44 20.07
C ILE A 44 -23.91 -30.68 20.68
N ASP A 45 -22.76 -31.06 20.13
CA ASP A 45 -21.90 -32.09 20.69
C ASP A 45 -20.43 -31.69 20.44
N GLY A 46 -19.47 -32.48 20.91
CA GLY A 46 -18.04 -32.23 20.68
C GLY A 46 -17.68 -32.15 19.19
N ASN A 47 -16.59 -31.44 18.88
CA ASN A 47 -16.03 -31.38 17.53
C ASN A 47 -14.59 -31.90 17.56
N ASN A 48 -14.32 -32.89 16.71
CA ASN A 48 -13.04 -33.61 16.61
C ASN A 48 -12.54 -33.68 15.15
N TYR A 49 -13.01 -32.79 14.28
CA TYR A 49 -12.56 -32.68 12.89
C TYR A 49 -11.43 -31.65 12.78
N ASN A 50 -10.71 -31.62 11.64
CA ASN A 50 -9.63 -30.65 11.36
C ASN A 50 -8.47 -30.62 12.40
N ASN A 51 -8.13 -31.76 13.00
CA ASN A 51 -7.09 -31.91 14.03
C ASN A 51 -7.35 -31.14 15.35
N HIS A 52 -8.56 -30.62 15.56
CA HIS A 52 -8.93 -29.95 16.80
C HIS A 52 -9.12 -30.99 17.91
N THR A 53 -8.32 -30.89 18.98
CA THR A 53 -8.32 -31.84 20.11
C THR A 53 -8.55 -31.13 21.45
N GLU A 54 -9.00 -29.87 21.39
CA GLU A 54 -9.23 -29.02 22.54
C GLU A 54 -10.47 -29.46 23.34
N PRO A 55 -10.42 -29.40 24.68
CA PRO A 55 -11.53 -29.83 25.54
C PRO A 55 -12.75 -28.89 25.54
N ASP A 56 -12.69 -27.73 24.89
CA ASP A 56 -13.79 -26.75 24.79
C ASP A 56 -14.28 -26.58 23.34
N ASN A 57 -14.24 -27.66 22.55
CA ASN A 57 -14.69 -27.65 21.16
C ASN A 57 -16.16 -28.12 21.03
N ALA A 58 -16.96 -27.38 20.27
CA ALA A 58 -18.37 -27.69 20.02
C ALA A 58 -18.68 -27.62 18.51
N GLY A 59 -19.43 -28.60 18.02
CA GLY A 59 -19.95 -28.67 16.66
C GLY A 59 -21.48 -28.74 16.67
N LEU A 60 -22.11 -28.32 15.56
CA LEU A 60 -23.56 -28.39 15.39
C LEU A 60 -23.94 -29.56 14.48
N TYR A 61 -24.86 -30.39 14.96
CA TYR A 61 -25.29 -31.60 14.27
C TYR A 61 -26.77 -31.55 13.91
N TYR A 62 -27.09 -31.94 12.67
CA TYR A 62 -28.44 -31.93 12.11
C TYR A 62 -28.76 -33.24 11.41
N ASN A 63 -30.05 -33.62 11.34
CA ASN A 63 -30.46 -34.83 10.62
C ASN A 63 -30.30 -34.62 9.10
N ALA A 64 -29.43 -35.40 8.46
CA ALA A 64 -29.08 -35.18 7.06
C ALA A 64 -30.27 -35.42 6.13
N ARG A 65 -31.04 -36.48 6.38
CA ARG A 65 -32.19 -36.84 5.53
C ARG A 65 -33.28 -35.77 5.55
N ALA A 66 -33.66 -35.30 6.73
CA ALA A 66 -34.65 -34.24 6.88
C ALA A 66 -34.17 -32.95 6.22
N GLY A 67 -32.88 -32.61 6.38
CA GLY A 67 -32.23 -31.49 5.73
C GLY A 67 -32.30 -31.54 4.20
N VAL A 68 -31.93 -32.67 3.59
CA VAL A 68 -31.96 -32.83 2.13
C VAL A 68 -33.39 -32.76 1.60
N GLU A 69 -34.36 -33.38 2.28
CA GLU A 69 -35.77 -33.32 1.90
C GLU A 69 -36.32 -31.88 1.98
N ASN A 70 -35.93 -31.10 3.00
CA ASN A 70 -36.33 -29.71 3.15
C ASN A 70 -35.65 -28.77 2.14
N LEU A 71 -34.36 -28.94 1.85
CA LEU A 71 -33.67 -28.17 0.82
C LEU A 71 -34.26 -28.42 -0.57
N LYS A 72 -34.62 -29.67 -0.90
CA LYS A 72 -35.35 -30.01 -2.13
C LYS A 72 -36.65 -29.22 -2.23
N ARG A 73 -37.45 -29.23 -1.16
CA ARG A 73 -38.70 -28.46 -1.06
C ARG A 73 -38.46 -26.95 -1.25
N PHE A 74 -37.40 -26.40 -0.67
CA PHE A 74 -37.04 -24.99 -0.81
C PHE A 74 -36.72 -24.60 -2.25
N TYR A 75 -35.86 -25.37 -2.94
CA TYR A 75 -35.53 -25.09 -4.35
C TYR A 75 -36.70 -25.34 -5.31
N GLU A 76 -37.66 -26.21 -4.96
CA GLU A 76 -38.93 -26.32 -5.69
C GLU A 76 -39.84 -25.11 -5.46
N PHE A 77 -39.88 -24.59 -4.24
CA PHE A 77 -40.62 -23.36 -3.93
C PHE A 77 -40.06 -22.16 -4.69
N LEU A 78 -38.73 -21.96 -4.70
CA LEU A 78 -38.05 -20.88 -5.42
C LEU A 78 -38.32 -20.93 -6.93
N GLU A 79 -38.24 -22.13 -7.52
CA GLU A 79 -38.47 -22.33 -8.96
C GLU A 79 -39.88 -21.93 -9.42
N LYS A 80 -40.87 -22.02 -8.53
CA LYS A 80 -42.28 -21.65 -8.81
C LYS A 80 -42.52 -20.14 -8.80
N GLN A 81 -41.62 -19.33 -8.24
CA GLN A 81 -41.85 -17.90 -8.07
C GLN A 81 -41.58 -17.13 -9.36
N GLU A 82 -42.61 -16.48 -9.90
CA GLU A 82 -42.47 -15.67 -11.11
C GLU A 82 -41.59 -14.43 -10.84
N GLY A 83 -40.60 -14.22 -11.71
CA GLY A 83 -39.72 -13.06 -11.66
C GLY A 83 -38.52 -13.18 -10.71
N LEU A 84 -38.50 -14.17 -9.82
CA LEU A 84 -37.44 -14.28 -8.80
C LEU A 84 -36.07 -14.70 -9.34
N ILE A 85 -36.04 -15.60 -10.34
CA ILE A 85 -34.81 -16.17 -10.90
C ILE A 85 -34.49 -15.46 -12.21
N ALA A 86 -33.36 -14.77 -12.26
CA ALA A 86 -32.89 -14.02 -13.41
C ALA A 86 -32.45 -14.94 -14.57
N ASP A 87 -31.69 -16.00 -14.27
CA ASP A 87 -31.27 -17.02 -15.24
C ASP A 87 -31.80 -18.41 -14.86
N LYS A 88 -32.94 -18.77 -15.46
CA LYS A 88 -33.60 -20.06 -15.21
C LYS A 88 -32.78 -21.26 -15.67
N ALA A 89 -31.94 -21.12 -16.71
CA ALA A 89 -31.14 -22.22 -17.22
C ALA A 89 -29.92 -22.50 -16.32
N ALA A 90 -29.26 -21.45 -15.86
CA ALA A 90 -28.19 -21.55 -14.87
C ALA A 90 -28.72 -22.10 -13.54
N PHE A 91 -29.86 -21.60 -13.06
CA PHE A 91 -30.51 -22.12 -11.85
C PHE A 91 -30.85 -23.62 -11.99
N ALA A 92 -31.45 -24.04 -13.10
CA ALA A 92 -31.78 -25.46 -13.32
C ALA A 92 -30.52 -26.35 -13.33
N THR A 93 -29.42 -25.85 -13.90
CA THR A 93 -28.12 -26.54 -13.92
C THR A 93 -27.55 -26.68 -12.51
N ALA A 94 -27.43 -25.57 -11.78
CA ALA A 94 -26.92 -25.55 -10.40
C ALA A 94 -27.77 -26.43 -9.47
N LYS A 95 -29.10 -26.30 -9.53
CA LYS A 95 -30.05 -27.16 -8.80
C LYS A 95 -29.80 -28.63 -9.13
N THR A 96 -29.64 -29.00 -10.40
CA THR A 96 -29.40 -30.40 -10.78
C THR A 96 -28.09 -30.93 -10.21
N LYS A 97 -27.00 -30.15 -10.28
CA LYS A 97 -25.71 -30.51 -9.69
C LYS A 97 -25.82 -30.70 -8.18
N LEU A 98 -26.42 -29.72 -7.48
CA LEU A 98 -26.60 -29.74 -6.04
C LEU A 98 -27.43 -30.96 -5.60
N MET A 99 -28.57 -31.23 -6.23
CA MET A 99 -29.41 -32.38 -5.88
C MET A 99 -28.71 -33.71 -6.18
N SER A 100 -27.98 -33.80 -7.30
CA SER A 100 -27.21 -35.01 -7.65
C SER A 100 -26.05 -35.26 -6.70
N TYR A 101 -25.45 -34.20 -6.16
CA TYR A 101 -24.42 -34.30 -5.12
C TYR A 101 -25.02 -34.80 -3.81
N LEU A 102 -26.10 -34.17 -3.34
CA LEU A 102 -26.78 -34.53 -2.09
C LEU A 102 -27.34 -35.96 -2.09
N GLU A 103 -27.73 -36.50 -3.25
CA GLU A 103 -28.20 -37.88 -3.37
C GLU A 103 -27.10 -38.94 -3.13
N LYS A 104 -25.82 -38.55 -3.21
CA LYS A 104 -24.68 -39.43 -2.91
C LYS A 104 -24.36 -39.48 -1.42
N LEU A 105 -24.92 -38.59 -0.63
CA LEU A 105 -24.68 -38.49 0.81
C LEU A 105 -25.66 -39.39 1.54
N ASP A 106 -25.15 -40.46 2.15
CA ASP A 106 -25.96 -41.49 2.80
C ASP A 106 -25.78 -41.54 4.33
N LEU A 107 -24.91 -40.71 4.90
CA LEU A 107 -24.66 -40.67 6.33
C LEU A 107 -25.75 -39.89 7.07
N PRO A 108 -26.10 -40.30 8.30
CA PRO A 108 -27.28 -39.80 9.03
C PRO A 108 -27.23 -38.33 9.48
N TYR A 109 -26.04 -37.72 9.58
CA TYR A 109 -25.90 -36.37 10.14
C TYR A 109 -25.17 -35.41 9.22
N PHE A 110 -25.53 -34.13 9.29
CA PHE A 110 -24.67 -33.03 8.87
C PHE A 110 -23.98 -32.43 10.10
N HIS A 111 -22.67 -32.25 10.02
CA HIS A 111 -21.85 -31.56 11.02
C HIS A 111 -21.42 -30.20 10.46
N LEU A 112 -21.88 -29.12 11.08
CA LEU A 112 -21.38 -27.76 10.83
C LEU A 112 -20.23 -27.47 11.80
N ASP A 113 -19.01 -27.46 11.27
CA ASP A 113 -17.77 -27.12 11.98
C ASP A 113 -17.47 -25.63 11.76
N ALA A 114 -17.56 -24.84 12.83
CA ALA A 114 -17.24 -23.43 12.83
C ALA A 114 -16.09 -23.11 13.79
N TRP A 115 -15.21 -24.06 14.09
CA TRP A 115 -14.14 -23.89 15.08
C TRP A 115 -13.25 -22.67 14.79
N ASP A 116 -12.84 -22.47 13.53
CA ASP A 116 -12.00 -21.33 13.15
C ASP A 116 -12.68 -19.99 13.43
N VAL A 117 -14.00 -19.93 13.26
CA VAL A 117 -14.83 -18.74 13.50
C VAL A 117 -15.13 -18.57 14.98
N PHE A 118 -15.49 -19.65 15.70
CA PHE A 118 -15.75 -19.58 17.13
C PHE A 118 -14.50 -19.19 17.92
N ASN A 119 -13.31 -19.56 17.47
CA ASN A 119 -12.06 -19.11 18.07
C ASN A 119 -11.77 -17.61 17.91
N MET A 120 -12.56 -16.86 17.14
CA MET A 120 -12.42 -15.42 17.03
C MET A 120 -12.94 -14.68 18.28
N ASP A 121 -13.80 -15.32 19.08
CA ASP A 121 -14.43 -14.74 20.25
C ASP A 121 -14.06 -15.49 21.56
N ASP A 122 -13.92 -14.73 22.66
CA ASP A 122 -13.68 -15.26 24.02
C ASP A 122 -14.95 -15.93 24.64
N ILE A 123 -15.99 -16.20 23.84
CA ILE A 123 -17.24 -16.88 24.24
C ILE A 123 -17.04 -18.40 24.13
N PRO A 124 -17.45 -19.24 25.08
CA PRO A 124 -17.31 -20.69 24.95
C PRO A 124 -17.94 -21.20 23.65
N HIS A 125 -17.28 -22.14 22.95
CA HIS A 125 -17.76 -22.63 21.64
C HIS A 125 -19.19 -23.18 21.74
N ALA A 126 -19.55 -23.81 22.86
CA ALA A 126 -20.92 -24.28 23.09
C ALA A 126 -21.96 -23.14 23.14
N GLU A 127 -21.61 -21.96 23.66
CA GLU A 127 -22.50 -20.79 23.72
C GLU A 127 -22.60 -20.10 22.34
N GLN A 128 -21.50 -20.04 21.60
CA GLN A 128 -21.51 -19.57 20.21
C GLN A 128 -22.31 -20.51 19.30
N ALA A 129 -22.09 -21.82 19.44
CA ALA A 129 -22.87 -22.86 18.75
C ALA A 129 -24.35 -22.74 19.07
N GLU A 130 -24.73 -22.48 20.32
CA GLU A 130 -26.14 -22.27 20.70
C GLU A 130 -26.73 -21.01 20.05
N THR A 131 -25.95 -19.94 19.94
CA THR A 131 -26.35 -18.71 19.24
C THR A 131 -26.56 -18.98 17.76
N TRP A 132 -25.62 -19.67 17.10
CA TRP A 132 -25.73 -20.04 15.69
C TRP A 132 -26.91 -20.98 15.44
N ARG A 133 -27.12 -21.98 16.31
CA ARG A 133 -28.28 -22.88 16.26
C ARG A 133 -29.59 -22.10 16.32
N ALA A 134 -29.68 -21.09 17.20
CA ALA A 134 -30.85 -20.25 17.32
C ALA A 134 -31.06 -19.35 16.08
N ASN A 135 -29.99 -18.74 15.55
CA ASN A 135 -30.05 -17.92 14.33
C ASN A 135 -30.49 -18.75 13.11
N ILE A 136 -29.90 -19.93 12.92
CA ILE A 136 -30.26 -20.87 11.84
C ILE A 136 -31.73 -21.33 12.00
N ALA A 137 -32.17 -21.65 13.22
CA ALA A 137 -33.56 -22.01 13.47
C ALA A 137 -34.52 -20.87 13.11
N HIS A 138 -34.23 -19.64 13.53
CA HIS A 138 -35.01 -18.45 13.18
C HIS A 138 -35.09 -18.22 11.67
N ASN A 139 -33.97 -18.33 10.96
CA ASN A 139 -33.93 -18.19 9.50
C ASN A 139 -34.78 -19.27 8.82
N ASN A 140 -34.69 -20.52 9.30
CA ASN A 140 -35.49 -21.63 8.79
C ASN A 140 -36.98 -21.49 9.10
N GLU A 141 -37.38 -20.82 10.20
CA GLU A 141 -38.78 -20.48 10.45
C GLU A 141 -39.33 -19.49 9.40
N ILE A 142 -38.55 -18.47 9.03
CA ILE A 142 -38.91 -17.52 7.97
C ILE A 142 -39.03 -18.24 6.63
N ILE A 143 -38.04 -19.07 6.28
CA ILE A 143 -38.03 -19.85 5.04
C ILE A 143 -39.21 -20.82 5.00
N THR A 144 -39.48 -21.54 6.08
CA THR A 144 -40.61 -22.47 6.19
C THR A 144 -41.93 -21.74 6.04
N LYS A 145 -42.08 -20.57 6.67
CA LYS A 145 -43.29 -19.75 6.52
C LYS A 145 -43.49 -19.27 5.09
N ALA A 146 -42.43 -18.85 4.40
CA ALA A 146 -42.50 -18.50 2.98
C ALA A 146 -42.93 -19.69 2.11
N MET A 147 -42.34 -20.87 2.34
CA MET A 147 -42.71 -22.10 1.64
C MET A 147 -44.16 -22.54 1.90
N ASP A 148 -44.61 -22.48 3.16
CA ASP A 148 -45.96 -22.90 3.59
C ASP A 148 -47.05 -21.98 3.04
N ASN A 149 -46.76 -20.69 2.88
CA ASN A 149 -47.69 -19.70 2.34
C ASN A 149 -47.54 -19.48 0.82
N GLU A 150 -46.59 -20.18 0.18
CA GLU A 150 -46.18 -19.95 -1.21
C GLU A 150 -45.90 -18.45 -1.52
N ASP A 151 -45.30 -17.73 -0.56
CA ASP A 151 -45.12 -16.28 -0.62
C ASP A 151 -43.65 -15.90 -0.44
N VAL A 152 -42.98 -15.59 -1.55
CA VAL A 152 -41.57 -15.16 -1.56
C VAL A 152 -41.35 -13.80 -0.87
N SER A 153 -42.38 -12.96 -0.76
CA SER A 153 -42.25 -11.64 -0.12
C SER A 153 -41.98 -11.72 1.39
N LEU A 154 -42.14 -12.91 1.97
CA LEU A 154 -41.78 -13.23 3.35
C LEU A 154 -40.27 -13.48 3.53
N LEU A 155 -39.52 -13.74 2.45
CA LEU A 155 -38.05 -13.86 2.48
C LEU A 155 -37.40 -12.46 2.50
N ARG A 156 -37.73 -11.66 3.52
CA ARG A 156 -37.17 -10.32 3.67
C ARG A 156 -35.76 -10.44 4.21
N TYR A 157 -34.79 -9.96 3.43
CA TYR A 157 -33.37 -10.14 3.76
C TYR A 157 -33.01 -9.62 5.16
N SER A 158 -33.58 -8.45 5.52
CA SER A 158 -33.38 -7.80 6.82
C SER A 158 -33.96 -8.56 8.02
N GLU A 159 -34.77 -9.60 7.80
CA GLU A 159 -35.34 -10.41 8.88
C GLU A 159 -34.48 -11.65 9.20
N PHE A 160 -33.51 -11.99 8.34
CA PHE A 160 -32.56 -13.07 8.61
C PHE A 160 -31.46 -12.61 9.58
N MET A 161 -31.01 -13.55 10.40
CA MET A 161 -29.97 -13.36 11.41
C MET A 161 -28.68 -14.02 10.92
N ASP A 162 -27.55 -13.32 11.07
CA ASP A 162 -26.21 -13.88 10.84
C ASP A 162 -26.04 -14.45 9.42
N VAL A 163 -26.39 -13.62 8.43
CA VAL A 163 -26.26 -13.88 7.00
C VAL A 163 -25.45 -12.76 6.35
N SER A 164 -24.88 -13.02 5.17
CA SER A 164 -23.95 -12.10 4.50
C SER A 164 -24.46 -10.65 4.49
N PRO A 165 -23.72 -9.67 5.03
CA PRO A 165 -24.24 -8.30 5.14
C PRO A 165 -24.35 -7.56 3.80
N GLY A 166 -23.85 -8.15 2.70
CA GLY A 166 -23.69 -7.47 1.41
C GLY A 166 -24.91 -7.39 0.50
N PHE A 167 -26.04 -8.02 0.84
CA PHE A 167 -27.22 -8.08 -0.04
C PHE A 167 -28.38 -7.26 0.53
N THR A 168 -29.13 -6.59 -0.36
CA THR A 168 -30.27 -5.74 0.02
C THR A 168 -31.62 -6.44 -0.10
N SER A 169 -31.65 -7.62 -0.74
CA SER A 169 -32.83 -8.46 -0.87
C SER A 169 -32.45 -9.93 -1.06
N PHE A 170 -33.38 -10.85 -0.77
CA PHE A 170 -33.17 -12.28 -1.02
C PHE A 170 -33.01 -12.58 -2.52
N GLU A 171 -33.70 -11.84 -3.40
CA GLU A 171 -33.55 -11.95 -4.85
C GLU A 171 -32.12 -11.63 -5.31
N GLU A 172 -31.50 -10.60 -4.74
CA GLU A 172 -30.13 -10.22 -5.04
C GLU A 172 -29.13 -11.31 -4.62
N LEU A 173 -29.28 -11.85 -3.41
CA LEU A 173 -28.45 -12.97 -2.93
C LEU A 173 -28.63 -14.21 -3.81
N LEU A 174 -29.88 -14.56 -4.17
CA LEU A 174 -30.17 -15.74 -4.98
C LEU A 174 -29.50 -15.67 -6.37
N ASN A 175 -29.51 -14.49 -7.00
CA ASN A 175 -29.01 -14.30 -8.35
C ASN A 175 -27.54 -13.85 -8.41
N TYR A 176 -26.82 -13.85 -7.29
CA TYR A 176 -25.41 -13.44 -7.27
C TYR A 176 -24.52 -14.49 -7.96
N PRO A 177 -23.76 -14.13 -9.01
CA PRO A 177 -23.07 -15.10 -9.86
C PRO A 177 -22.11 -16.03 -9.09
N ASN A 178 -21.34 -15.50 -8.14
CA ASN A 178 -20.32 -16.26 -7.42
C ASN A 178 -20.90 -17.31 -6.46
N TYR A 179 -22.20 -17.26 -6.16
CA TYR A 179 -22.85 -18.26 -5.31
C TYR A 179 -23.37 -19.43 -6.15
N GLU A 180 -23.49 -19.25 -7.48
CA GLU A 180 -24.08 -20.23 -8.41
C GLU A 180 -25.34 -20.90 -7.85
N TYR A 181 -26.26 -20.10 -7.30
CA TYR A 181 -27.47 -20.58 -6.65
C TYR A 181 -27.20 -21.63 -5.56
N GLY A 182 -26.12 -21.46 -4.79
CA GLY A 182 -25.65 -22.34 -3.72
C GLY A 182 -24.64 -23.40 -4.15
N TRP A 183 -24.49 -23.67 -5.46
CA TRP A 183 -23.57 -24.72 -5.94
C TRP A 183 -22.10 -24.37 -5.70
N ALA A 184 -21.71 -23.10 -5.83
CA ALA A 184 -20.32 -22.68 -5.67
C ALA A 184 -19.77 -22.86 -4.24
N SER A 185 -20.65 -23.05 -3.25
CA SER A 185 -20.24 -23.36 -1.88
C SER A 185 -19.88 -24.83 -1.68
N ILE A 186 -20.20 -25.71 -2.62
CA ILE A 186 -19.79 -27.11 -2.54
C ILE A 186 -18.30 -27.24 -2.87
N TRP A 187 -17.53 -27.83 -1.96
CA TRP A 187 -16.09 -28.01 -2.14
C TRP A 187 -15.79 -29.12 -3.15
N GLU A 188 -15.04 -28.78 -4.20
CA GLU A 188 -14.45 -29.72 -5.16
C GLU A 188 -12.91 -29.63 -5.01
N PRO A 189 -12.18 -30.74 -4.75
CA PRO A 189 -10.73 -30.69 -4.66
C PRO A 189 -10.11 -30.25 -6.00
N TYR A 190 -9.21 -29.26 -5.96
CA TYR A 190 -8.38 -28.87 -7.12
C TYR A 190 -7.38 -29.98 -7.44
N GLU A 191 -7.42 -30.53 -8.65
CA GLU A 191 -6.29 -31.28 -9.21
C GLU A 191 -5.30 -30.27 -9.81
N ASP A 192 -4.11 -30.12 -9.22
CA ASP A 192 -3.03 -29.29 -9.78
C ASP A 192 -2.59 -29.87 -11.13
N GLU A 193 -2.64 -29.07 -12.20
CA GLU A 193 -2.05 -29.44 -13.49
C GLU A 193 -0.51 -29.42 -13.39
N THR A 194 0.14 -30.58 -13.43
CA THR A 194 1.61 -30.69 -13.44
C THR A 194 2.20 -30.44 -14.85
N ASP A 195 3.28 -29.65 -14.93
CA ASP A 195 3.95 -29.30 -16.21
C ASP A 195 4.98 -30.33 -16.72
N VAL A 196 5.30 -31.33 -15.89
CA VAL A 196 6.18 -32.47 -16.23
C VAL A 196 5.57 -33.76 -15.67
N GLU A 197 5.88 -34.89 -16.31
CA GLU A 197 5.39 -36.21 -15.90
C GLU A 197 6.57 -37.14 -15.64
N ILE A 198 6.65 -37.66 -14.41
CA ILE A 198 7.53 -38.77 -14.03
C ILE A 198 6.93 -40.05 -14.61
N PHE A 199 7.70 -40.82 -15.37
CA PHE A 199 7.17 -42.01 -16.05
C PHE A 199 8.11 -43.21 -15.94
N GLU A 200 7.52 -44.40 -16.02
CA GLU A 200 8.25 -45.67 -15.94
C GLU A 200 8.28 -46.39 -17.29
N GLU A 201 9.44 -46.92 -17.67
CA GLU A 201 9.58 -47.82 -18.81
C GLU A 201 10.56 -48.96 -18.47
N ASN A 202 10.11 -50.21 -18.65
CA ASN A 202 10.90 -51.43 -18.38
C ASN A 202 11.45 -51.54 -16.94
N GLY A 203 10.72 -51.04 -15.93
CA GLY A 203 11.16 -51.10 -14.53
C GLY A 203 12.11 -49.97 -14.10
N LEU A 204 12.31 -48.96 -14.95
CA LEU A 204 13.14 -47.80 -14.65
C LEU A 204 12.35 -46.51 -14.85
N TRP A 205 12.67 -45.50 -14.07
CA TRP A 205 11.99 -44.21 -14.06
C TRP A 205 12.77 -43.13 -14.83
N GLY A 206 12.02 -42.27 -15.52
CA GLY A 206 12.49 -41.13 -16.31
C GLY A 206 11.52 -39.95 -16.24
N LEU A 207 11.78 -38.91 -17.04
CA LEU A 207 11.01 -37.65 -17.02
C LEU A 207 10.66 -37.17 -18.43
N LYS A 208 9.43 -36.69 -18.63
CA LYS A 208 8.96 -36.04 -19.87
C LYS A 208 8.24 -34.73 -19.59
N ASP A 209 8.22 -33.85 -20.58
CA ASP A 209 7.47 -32.59 -20.52
C ASP A 209 5.96 -32.80 -20.79
N LYS A 210 5.15 -31.75 -20.60
CA LYS A 210 3.71 -31.73 -20.92
C LYS A 210 3.37 -32.11 -22.37
N ALA A 211 4.31 -31.95 -23.31
CA ALA A 211 4.14 -32.36 -24.71
C ALA A 211 4.51 -33.83 -24.97
N GLY A 212 4.97 -34.56 -23.93
CA GLY A 212 5.39 -35.95 -23.99
C GLY A 212 6.83 -36.15 -24.50
N SER A 213 7.62 -35.07 -24.64
CA SER A 213 9.03 -35.16 -25.03
C SER A 213 9.85 -35.68 -23.85
N ILE A 214 10.68 -36.71 -24.09
CA ILE A 214 11.56 -37.27 -23.05
C ILE A 214 12.64 -36.23 -22.71
N LEU A 215 12.58 -35.70 -21.49
CA LEU A 215 13.59 -34.80 -20.91
C LEU A 215 14.74 -35.60 -20.30
N LEU A 216 14.44 -36.75 -19.70
CA LEU A 216 15.42 -37.66 -19.13
C LEU A 216 14.98 -39.11 -19.36
N SER A 217 15.78 -39.86 -20.11
CA SER A 217 15.48 -41.25 -20.41
C SER A 217 15.40 -42.11 -19.14
N PRO A 218 14.48 -43.10 -19.09
CA PRO A 218 14.34 -44.02 -17.97
C PRO A 218 15.67 -44.69 -17.60
N GLN A 219 16.14 -44.46 -16.37
CA GLN A 219 17.42 -44.99 -15.89
C GLN A 219 17.53 -45.17 -14.37
N PHE A 220 16.55 -44.68 -13.60
CA PHE A 220 16.56 -44.74 -12.14
C PHE A 220 15.71 -45.88 -11.62
N ASP A 221 16.16 -46.49 -10.52
CA ASP A 221 15.39 -47.50 -9.79
C ASP A 221 14.25 -46.84 -9.00
N GLU A 222 14.46 -45.60 -8.52
CA GLU A 222 13.46 -44.79 -7.80
C GLU A 222 13.53 -43.33 -8.27
N PHE A 223 12.38 -42.66 -8.35
CA PHE A 223 12.24 -41.25 -8.73
C PHE A 223 11.11 -40.65 -7.89
N TYR A 224 11.45 -39.74 -6.98
CA TYR A 224 10.50 -39.10 -6.07
C TYR A 224 9.87 -37.86 -6.70
N ASP A 225 8.78 -37.37 -6.12
CA ASP A 225 8.11 -36.17 -6.62
C ASP A 225 9.04 -34.93 -6.53
N PHE A 226 8.75 -33.93 -7.35
CA PHE A 226 9.48 -32.68 -7.31
C PHE A 226 9.10 -31.90 -6.05
N SER A 227 10.13 -31.50 -5.29
CA SER A 227 10.01 -30.57 -4.18
C SER A 227 10.42 -29.15 -4.61
N CYS A 228 10.87 -28.33 -3.66
CA CYS A 228 11.28 -26.95 -3.88
C CYS A 228 12.44 -26.83 -4.88
N GLU A 229 12.52 -25.69 -5.56
CA GLU A 229 13.54 -25.41 -6.59
C GLU A 229 13.55 -26.41 -7.76
N ASP A 230 12.40 -27.05 -8.02
CA ASP A 230 12.19 -27.97 -9.13
C ASP A 230 13.13 -29.19 -9.11
N LEU A 231 13.57 -29.62 -7.92
CA LEU A 231 14.42 -30.79 -7.72
C LEU A 231 13.62 -32.01 -7.22
N ALA A 232 14.01 -33.20 -7.67
CA ALA A 232 13.50 -34.48 -7.22
C ALA A 232 14.66 -35.40 -6.83
N VAL A 233 14.49 -36.16 -5.74
CA VAL A 233 15.41 -37.23 -5.37
C VAL A 233 15.29 -38.39 -6.37
N VAL A 234 16.43 -38.96 -6.77
CA VAL A 234 16.49 -40.14 -7.64
C VAL A 234 17.50 -41.15 -7.13
N ALA A 235 17.26 -42.43 -7.36
CA ALA A 235 18.16 -43.51 -6.98
C ALA A 235 18.56 -44.41 -8.15
N GLN A 236 19.82 -44.84 -8.19
CA GLN A 236 20.32 -45.82 -9.14
C GLN A 236 21.39 -46.70 -8.48
N ALA A 237 21.24 -48.01 -8.58
CA ALA A 237 22.13 -49.01 -7.99
C ALA A 237 22.41 -48.78 -6.50
N GLY A 238 21.38 -48.36 -5.75
CA GLY A 238 21.46 -48.07 -4.32
C GLY A 238 22.25 -46.80 -3.97
N LYS A 239 22.40 -45.87 -4.93
CA LYS A 239 22.97 -44.54 -4.70
C LYS A 239 21.99 -43.45 -5.08
N PHE A 240 21.91 -42.42 -4.26
CA PHE A 240 20.95 -41.33 -4.37
C PHE A 240 21.60 -40.03 -4.85
N GLY A 241 20.85 -39.26 -5.63
CA GLY A 241 21.20 -37.95 -6.21
C GLY A 241 19.94 -37.16 -6.53
N TYR A 242 20.06 -36.07 -7.31
CA TYR A 242 18.93 -35.18 -7.57
C TYR A 242 18.85 -34.76 -9.04
N VAL A 243 17.63 -34.73 -9.57
CA VAL A 243 17.28 -34.32 -10.93
C VAL A 243 16.41 -33.06 -10.86
N HIS A 244 16.70 -32.09 -11.73
CA HIS A 244 15.86 -30.91 -11.93
C HIS A 244 14.76 -31.19 -12.97
N LYS A 245 13.61 -30.50 -12.91
CA LYS A 245 12.48 -30.65 -13.87
C LYS A 245 12.87 -30.54 -15.35
N SER A 246 14.00 -29.90 -15.65
CA SER A 246 14.58 -29.86 -17.00
C SER A 246 15.16 -31.21 -17.49
N GLY A 247 15.18 -32.25 -16.65
CA GLY A 247 15.80 -33.55 -16.94
C GLY A 247 17.30 -33.61 -16.67
N LYS A 248 17.89 -32.58 -16.06
CA LYS A 248 19.33 -32.56 -15.73
C LYS A 248 19.58 -33.17 -14.36
N ILE A 249 20.50 -34.13 -14.25
CA ILE A 249 21.07 -34.55 -12.97
C ILE A 249 21.92 -33.39 -12.44
N VAL A 250 21.47 -32.72 -11.37
CA VAL A 250 22.13 -31.56 -10.78
C VAL A 250 23.10 -31.98 -9.69
N ILE A 251 22.73 -32.99 -8.90
CA ILE A 251 23.55 -33.53 -7.81
C ILE A 251 23.82 -35.01 -8.12
N PRO A 252 25.10 -35.42 -8.18
CA PRO A 252 25.47 -36.76 -8.63
C PRO A 252 25.01 -37.84 -7.64
N LEU A 253 24.75 -39.04 -8.17
CA LEU A 253 24.28 -40.20 -7.41
C LEU A 253 25.43 -40.84 -6.63
N VAL A 254 25.82 -40.23 -5.52
CA VAL A 254 26.98 -40.63 -4.69
C VAL A 254 26.64 -40.84 -3.22
N TRP A 255 25.37 -40.66 -2.83
CA TRP A 255 24.91 -40.76 -1.46
C TRP A 255 24.30 -42.13 -1.19
N ASP A 256 24.43 -42.61 0.04
CA ASP A 256 23.79 -43.87 0.48
C ASP A 256 22.28 -43.67 0.71
N ASP A 257 21.87 -42.42 0.96
CA ASP A 257 20.49 -41.97 1.13
C ASP A 257 20.42 -40.45 0.90
N ALA A 258 19.27 -39.93 0.49
CA ALA A 258 19.03 -38.51 0.25
C ALA A 258 17.57 -38.13 0.52
N PHE A 259 17.34 -36.97 1.12
CA PHE A 259 16.03 -36.45 1.47
C PHE A 259 15.69 -35.23 0.62
N ASP A 260 14.41 -34.91 0.49
CA ASP A 260 13.98 -33.75 -0.29
C ASP A 260 14.49 -32.42 0.29
N PHE A 261 14.59 -31.40 -0.56
CA PHE A 261 14.74 -30.02 -0.11
C PHE A 261 13.41 -29.54 0.47
N GLU A 262 13.40 -29.21 1.75
CA GLU A 262 12.23 -28.73 2.48
C GLU A 262 11.89 -27.28 2.09
N TYR A 263 10.61 -26.92 2.14
CA TYR A 263 10.15 -25.59 1.76
C TYR A 263 10.79 -24.48 2.61
N GLY A 264 11.41 -23.52 1.93
CA GLY A 264 12.15 -22.42 2.56
C GLY A 264 13.60 -22.74 2.94
N THR A 265 14.12 -23.92 2.58
CA THR A 265 15.53 -24.30 2.79
C THR A 265 16.30 -24.39 1.48
N VAL A 266 17.61 -24.17 1.52
CA VAL A 266 18.52 -24.41 0.38
C VAL A 266 19.50 -25.56 0.63
N SER A 267 19.18 -26.42 1.60
CA SER A 267 20.00 -27.56 2.01
C SER A 267 19.17 -28.81 2.25
N ALA A 268 19.70 -29.96 1.87
CA ALA A 268 19.06 -31.27 2.04
C ALA A 268 19.93 -32.22 2.86
N ILE A 269 19.26 -33.14 3.57
CA ILE A 269 19.91 -34.18 4.36
C ILE A 269 20.40 -35.29 3.41
N VAL A 270 21.64 -35.72 3.59
CA VAL A 270 22.23 -36.86 2.87
C VAL A 270 22.94 -37.80 3.83
N LYS A 271 23.02 -39.06 3.44
CA LYS A 271 23.69 -40.11 4.22
C LYS A 271 24.90 -40.68 3.48
N ARG A 272 25.98 -40.93 4.23
CA ARG A 272 27.15 -41.68 3.78
C ARG A 272 27.79 -42.41 4.95
N ASP A 273 28.19 -43.67 4.76
CA ASP A 273 28.89 -44.49 5.76
C ASP A 273 28.14 -44.55 7.12
N ASP A 274 26.81 -44.73 7.07
CA ASP A 274 25.91 -44.73 8.23
C ASP A 274 25.89 -43.43 9.06
N LYS A 275 26.31 -42.31 8.47
CA LYS A 275 26.25 -40.98 9.06
C LYS A 275 25.52 -40.00 8.16
N PHE A 276 24.82 -39.06 8.79
CA PHE A 276 24.08 -38.01 8.10
C PHE A 276 24.92 -36.74 8.01
N GLY A 277 24.66 -35.92 6.99
CA GLY A 277 25.24 -34.59 6.75
C GLY A 277 24.30 -33.74 5.89
N LEU A 278 24.74 -32.53 5.54
CA LEU A 278 23.97 -31.59 4.72
C LEU A 278 24.70 -31.22 3.44
N ILE A 279 23.95 -31.08 2.35
CA ILE A 279 24.41 -30.51 1.09
C ILE A 279 23.54 -29.33 0.67
N ASN A 280 24.07 -28.41 -0.11
CA ASN A 280 23.28 -27.34 -0.73
C ASN A 280 22.73 -27.74 -2.12
N LEU A 281 22.02 -26.82 -2.78
CA LEU A 281 21.46 -27.00 -4.13
C LEU A 281 22.49 -27.37 -5.22
N GLU A 282 23.77 -27.03 -5.05
CA GLU A 282 24.84 -27.46 -5.96
C GLU A 282 25.47 -28.81 -5.58
N GLY A 283 24.95 -29.49 -4.57
CA GLY A 283 25.46 -30.74 -4.05
C GLY A 283 26.76 -30.61 -3.25
N ARG A 284 27.14 -29.39 -2.84
CA ARG A 284 28.32 -29.15 -2.01
C ARG A 284 27.98 -29.45 -0.56
N THR A 285 28.85 -30.20 0.12
CA THR A 285 28.72 -30.48 1.54
C THR A 285 28.86 -29.19 2.35
N VAL A 286 27.80 -28.84 3.08
CA VAL A 286 27.75 -27.70 4.01
C VAL A 286 27.88 -28.17 5.47
N ALA A 287 27.41 -29.38 5.77
CA ALA A 287 27.73 -30.09 7.02
C ALA A 287 28.26 -31.49 6.71
N PRO A 288 29.43 -31.90 7.25
CA PRO A 288 30.02 -33.21 6.96
C PRO A 288 29.14 -34.36 7.42
N THR A 289 29.28 -35.53 6.78
CA THR A 289 28.56 -36.75 7.15
C THR A 289 29.15 -37.38 8.42
N GLU A 290 28.85 -36.80 9.58
CA GLU A 290 29.37 -37.23 10.89
C GLU A 290 28.27 -37.38 11.97
N TYR A 291 27.03 -37.03 11.64
CA TYR A 291 25.91 -37.05 12.59
C TYR A 291 25.28 -38.45 12.70
N GLU A 292 24.95 -38.87 13.92
CA GLU A 292 24.27 -40.13 14.24
C GLU A 292 22.79 -40.11 13.81
N SER A 293 22.15 -38.95 13.95
CA SER A 293 20.81 -38.64 13.41
C SER A 293 20.83 -37.19 12.93
N LEU A 294 20.04 -36.89 11.90
CA LEU A 294 19.81 -35.52 11.43
C LEU A 294 18.41 -35.45 10.84
N GLU A 295 17.62 -34.51 11.31
CA GLU A 295 16.21 -34.34 10.95
C GLU A 295 15.95 -32.86 10.66
N ALA A 296 15.11 -32.58 9.67
CA ALA A 296 14.67 -31.22 9.39
C ALA A 296 13.86 -30.69 10.59
N LEU A 297 14.10 -29.44 10.93
CA LEU A 297 13.31 -28.67 11.88
C LEU A 297 12.61 -27.55 11.08
N ALA A 298 11.65 -26.85 11.69
CA ALA A 298 10.98 -25.76 10.99
C ALA A 298 11.94 -24.64 10.56
N GLY A 299 11.63 -24.00 9.43
CA GLY A 299 12.46 -22.95 8.83
C GLY A 299 13.75 -23.51 8.25
N ILE A 300 14.87 -22.84 8.51
CA ILE A 300 16.18 -23.17 7.92
C ILE A 300 17.05 -24.07 8.82
N TYR A 301 16.45 -24.73 9.81
CA TYR A 301 17.16 -25.40 10.90
C TYR A 301 17.06 -26.92 10.83
N PHE A 302 18.04 -27.59 11.42
CA PHE A 302 18.11 -29.06 11.50
C PHE A 302 18.47 -29.46 12.92
N THR A 303 17.75 -30.44 13.49
CA THR A 303 18.16 -31.05 14.76
C THR A 303 18.98 -32.29 14.49
N GLY A 304 20.13 -32.40 15.16
CA GLY A 304 21.05 -33.50 14.91
C GLY A 304 21.60 -34.08 16.21
N LYS A 305 22.10 -35.32 16.11
CA LYS A 305 22.77 -36.01 17.20
C LYS A 305 24.23 -36.27 16.85
N LYS A 306 25.14 -35.84 17.72
CA LYS A 306 26.59 -36.01 17.58
C LYS A 306 27.22 -36.32 18.94
N ASP A 307 28.12 -37.31 18.98
CA ASP A 307 28.81 -37.74 20.20
C ASP A 307 27.85 -38.04 21.38
N GLY A 308 26.68 -38.59 21.06
CA GLY A 308 25.62 -38.91 22.03
C GLY A 308 24.71 -37.75 22.46
N GLY A 309 25.02 -36.49 22.12
CA GLY A 309 24.22 -35.31 22.47
C GLY A 309 23.45 -34.73 21.27
N TRP A 310 22.31 -34.12 21.54
CA TRP A 310 21.48 -33.43 20.56
C TRP A 310 21.80 -31.93 20.52
N GLY A 311 21.77 -31.36 19.32
CA GLY A 311 22.01 -29.95 19.04
C GLY A 311 21.24 -29.50 17.81
N VAL A 312 21.52 -28.27 17.36
CA VAL A 312 20.86 -27.65 16.22
C VAL A 312 21.88 -27.01 15.29
N LEU A 313 21.66 -27.19 13.99
CA LEU A 313 22.40 -26.58 12.90
C LEU A 313 21.48 -25.66 12.10
N ASP A 314 22.03 -24.64 11.46
CA ASP A 314 21.34 -23.97 10.34
C ASP A 314 21.66 -24.68 9.01
N GLN A 315 20.99 -24.25 7.94
CA GLN A 315 21.19 -24.74 6.58
C GLN A 315 22.61 -24.58 6.04
N SER A 316 23.45 -23.71 6.62
CA SER A 316 24.87 -23.61 6.26
C SER A 316 25.76 -24.64 6.96
N GLY A 317 25.19 -25.44 7.87
CA GLY A 317 25.91 -26.36 8.74
C GLY A 317 26.53 -25.69 9.97
N SER A 318 26.19 -24.44 10.26
CA SER A 318 26.68 -23.75 11.45
C SER A 318 25.94 -24.23 12.69
N VAL A 319 26.67 -24.52 13.77
CA VAL A 319 26.09 -24.96 15.05
C VAL A 319 25.42 -23.77 15.75
N ILE A 320 24.09 -23.83 15.85
CA ILE A 320 23.26 -22.83 16.53
C ILE A 320 23.11 -23.18 18.00
N VAL A 321 22.83 -24.46 18.29
CA VAL A 321 22.76 -24.99 19.66
C VAL A 321 23.76 -26.14 19.80
N PRO A 322 24.67 -26.11 20.80
CA PRO A 322 25.65 -27.17 21.01
C PRO A 322 25.02 -28.56 21.20
N PHE A 323 25.76 -29.61 20.81
CA PHE A 323 25.35 -31.02 20.93
C PHE A 323 25.49 -31.55 22.36
N GLU A 324 24.80 -30.94 23.32
CA GLU A 324 24.86 -31.28 24.75
C GLU A 324 23.49 -31.65 25.35
N HIS A 325 22.42 -31.61 24.54
CA HIS A 325 21.07 -31.90 25.01
C HIS A 325 20.73 -33.39 24.95
N GLU A 326 19.83 -33.84 25.83
CA GLU A 326 19.50 -35.27 25.97
C GLU A 326 18.60 -35.80 24.86
N GLU A 327 17.79 -34.92 24.25
CA GLU A 327 16.70 -35.27 23.32
C GLU A 327 16.67 -34.27 22.14
N ALA A 328 16.08 -34.70 21.02
CA ALA A 328 15.94 -33.88 19.81
C ALA A 328 15.16 -32.58 20.06
N PHE A 329 15.46 -31.56 19.25
CA PHE A 329 14.69 -30.32 19.25
C PHE A 329 13.41 -30.48 18.42
N GLN A 330 12.35 -29.82 18.87
CA GLN A 330 11.04 -29.83 18.22
C GLN A 330 10.56 -28.39 18.04
N PHE A 331 9.77 -28.17 17.00
CA PHE A 331 9.15 -26.87 16.71
C PHE A 331 7.78 -26.76 17.38
N GLY A 332 7.53 -25.63 18.03
CA GLY A 332 6.32 -25.35 18.81
C GLY A 332 5.37 -24.33 18.16
N GLY A 333 5.55 -23.99 16.89
CA GLY A 333 4.68 -23.06 16.15
C GLY A 333 5.33 -21.72 15.81
N GLU A 334 6.14 -21.16 16.72
CA GLU A 334 7.02 -19.97 16.52
C GLU A 334 8.11 -19.95 17.61
N TYR A 335 8.53 -21.13 18.08
CA TYR A 335 9.56 -21.32 19.09
C TYR A 335 10.08 -22.76 19.01
N TYR A 336 11.19 -23.03 19.69
CA TYR A 336 11.81 -24.35 19.71
C TYR A 336 11.91 -24.87 21.12
N HIS A 337 11.85 -26.20 21.27
CA HIS A 337 12.03 -26.81 22.57
C HIS A 337 12.71 -28.18 22.51
N THR A 338 13.39 -28.54 23.59
CA THR A 338 13.90 -29.90 23.80
C THR A 338 13.49 -30.45 25.15
N ALA A 339 13.33 -31.76 25.20
CA ALA A 339 12.96 -32.51 26.40
C ALA A 339 14.13 -32.62 27.38
N VAL A 340 13.80 -32.68 28.67
CA VAL A 340 14.76 -33.03 29.73
C VAL A 340 14.24 -34.29 30.42
N LYS A 341 15.07 -35.34 30.49
CA LYS A 341 14.65 -36.64 30.99
C LYS A 341 14.14 -36.55 32.43
N GLY A 342 12.95 -37.10 32.65
CA GLY A 342 12.31 -37.11 33.97
C GLY A 342 11.68 -35.78 34.41
N ARG A 343 11.66 -34.75 33.55
CA ARG A 343 10.94 -33.49 33.81
C ARG A 343 9.73 -33.34 32.90
N LYS A 344 8.66 -32.74 33.43
CA LYS A 344 7.48 -32.35 32.63
C LYS A 344 7.70 -31.05 31.86
N SER A 345 8.59 -30.18 32.35
CA SER A 345 9.00 -28.97 31.63
C SER A 345 9.94 -29.31 30.48
N ARG A 346 9.96 -28.45 29.48
CA ARG A 346 10.87 -28.46 28.33
C ARG A 346 11.79 -27.25 28.42
N LYS A 347 12.97 -27.35 27.84
CA LYS A 347 13.83 -26.19 27.58
C LYS A 347 13.25 -25.42 26.41
N ILE A 348 12.96 -24.14 26.60
CA ILE A 348 12.31 -23.29 25.60
C ILE A 348 13.34 -22.32 25.03
N PHE A 349 13.34 -22.19 23.71
CA PHE A 349 14.13 -21.23 22.94
C PHE A 349 13.18 -20.49 22.00
N ASN A 350 13.35 -19.17 21.86
CA ASN A 350 12.57 -18.41 20.87
C ASN A 350 13.13 -18.59 19.45
N GLU A 351 12.53 -17.90 18.47
CA GLU A 351 12.95 -17.96 17.06
C GLU A 351 14.39 -17.51 16.82
N SER A 352 14.89 -16.60 17.67
CA SER A 352 16.28 -16.14 17.69
C SER A 352 17.23 -17.09 18.42
N TRP A 353 16.78 -18.30 18.78
CA TRP A 353 17.53 -19.30 19.54
C TRP A 353 18.03 -18.85 20.91
N SER A 354 17.42 -17.81 21.48
CA SER A 354 17.70 -17.38 22.85
C SER A 354 16.97 -18.30 23.83
N TYR A 355 17.70 -18.81 24.81
CA TYR A 355 17.14 -19.66 25.85
C TYR A 355 16.24 -18.84 26.78
N ILE A 356 14.97 -19.23 26.86
CA ILE A 356 13.92 -18.54 27.64
C ILE A 356 13.82 -19.12 29.06
N GLY A 357 13.85 -20.45 29.17
CA GLY A 357 13.75 -21.15 30.46
C GLY A 357 13.19 -22.56 30.35
N ASP A 358 13.02 -23.21 31.50
CA ASP A 358 12.41 -24.54 31.62
C ASP A 358 10.91 -24.39 31.96
N PHE A 359 10.01 -24.56 30.98
CA PHE A 359 8.56 -24.36 31.18
C PHE A 359 7.71 -25.53 30.65
N PRO A 360 6.51 -25.78 31.21
CA PRO A 360 5.55 -26.67 30.57
C PRO A 360 5.04 -26.04 29.26
N LEU A 361 4.95 -26.81 28.18
CA LEU A 361 4.53 -26.30 26.86
C LEU A 361 3.16 -25.61 26.92
N THR A 362 2.23 -26.09 27.76
CA THR A 362 0.90 -25.48 27.94
C THR A 362 0.94 -24.04 28.47
N ALA A 363 2.07 -23.62 29.07
CA ALA A 363 2.26 -22.28 29.57
C ALA A 363 3.02 -21.38 28.58
N VAL A 364 3.61 -21.93 27.52
CA VAL A 364 4.39 -21.16 26.54
C VAL A 364 3.46 -20.75 25.41
N GLU A 365 3.52 -19.48 25.05
CA GLU A 365 2.75 -18.91 23.95
C GLU A 365 3.64 -17.92 23.18
N PRO A 366 3.87 -18.12 21.89
CA PRO A 366 4.55 -17.12 21.07
C PRO A 366 3.63 -15.95 20.75
N ILE A 367 4.21 -14.74 20.67
CA ILE A 367 3.48 -13.49 20.41
C ILE A 367 3.94 -12.85 19.08
N GLY A 368 4.60 -13.63 18.22
CA GLY A 368 5.27 -13.18 17.01
C GLY A 368 6.61 -12.48 17.29
N GLU A 369 7.40 -12.32 16.23
CA GLU A 369 8.65 -11.55 16.24
C GLU A 369 9.69 -12.09 17.25
N GLY A 370 9.66 -13.38 17.60
CA GLY A 370 10.54 -13.98 18.62
C GLY A 370 10.21 -13.62 20.09
N LEU A 371 9.08 -12.96 20.36
CA LEU A 371 8.60 -12.70 21.73
C LEU A 371 7.84 -13.91 22.28
N ILE A 372 8.10 -14.25 23.55
CA ILE A 372 7.45 -15.40 24.21
C ILE A 372 6.70 -14.95 25.46
N LEU A 373 5.40 -15.22 25.50
CA LEU A 373 4.57 -15.12 26.69
C LEU A 373 4.59 -16.44 27.45
N VAL A 374 5.01 -16.39 28.71
CA VAL A 374 4.83 -17.48 29.66
C VAL A 374 3.62 -17.17 30.53
N LYS A 375 2.56 -17.95 30.33
CA LYS A 375 1.30 -17.92 31.09
C LYS A 375 1.51 -18.43 32.53
N PRO A 376 0.59 -18.11 33.46
CA PRO A 376 0.62 -18.64 34.81
C PRO A 376 0.75 -20.16 34.83
N HIS A 377 1.66 -20.67 35.65
CA HIS A 377 1.93 -22.09 35.85
C HIS A 377 2.28 -22.35 37.32
N LYS A 378 2.58 -23.61 37.64
CA LYS A 378 2.80 -24.05 39.02
C LYS A 378 3.85 -23.22 39.79
N ASP A 379 4.89 -22.74 39.10
CA ASP A 379 6.02 -22.05 39.72
C ASP A 379 5.92 -20.50 39.62
N ALA A 380 4.98 -19.98 38.83
CA ALA A 380 4.69 -18.55 38.73
C ALA A 380 3.19 -18.28 38.45
N GLY A 381 2.51 -17.58 39.36
CA GLY A 381 1.07 -17.31 39.28
C GLY A 381 0.65 -16.10 38.42
N HIS A 382 1.53 -15.62 37.53
CA HIS A 382 1.30 -14.42 36.70
C HIS A 382 1.92 -14.61 35.31
N HIS A 383 1.51 -13.76 34.36
CA HIS A 383 2.10 -13.75 33.03
C HIS A 383 3.47 -13.05 33.03
N THR A 384 4.39 -13.57 32.24
CA THR A 384 5.71 -12.97 31.99
C THR A 384 6.01 -12.99 30.49
N LEU A 385 6.38 -11.84 29.94
CA LEU A 385 6.78 -11.67 28.55
C LEU A 385 8.30 -11.60 28.46
N TYR A 386 8.87 -12.40 27.57
CA TYR A 386 10.30 -12.50 27.29
C TYR A 386 10.64 -11.84 25.95
N LYS A 387 11.78 -11.16 25.92
CA LYS A 387 12.35 -10.47 24.77
C LYS A 387 12.94 -11.43 23.74
N LYS A 388 13.30 -10.89 22.57
CA LYS A 388 14.01 -11.63 21.51
C LYS A 388 15.39 -12.12 21.96
N ASP A 389 16.03 -11.44 22.92
CA ASP A 389 17.30 -11.85 23.52
C ASP A 389 17.16 -12.86 24.68
N GLY A 390 15.93 -13.28 25.00
CA GLY A 390 15.60 -14.21 26.07
C GLY A 390 15.55 -13.63 27.48
N THR A 391 15.76 -12.32 27.66
CA THR A 391 15.59 -11.67 28.95
C THR A 391 14.13 -11.36 29.25
N VAL A 392 13.79 -11.23 30.55
CA VAL A 392 12.45 -10.85 30.98
C VAL A 392 12.19 -9.40 30.62
N CYS A 393 11.09 -9.15 29.90
CA CYS A 393 10.68 -7.82 29.50
C CYS A 393 9.71 -7.18 30.50
N VAL A 394 8.57 -7.84 30.69
CA VAL A 394 7.49 -7.40 31.57
C VAL A 394 6.94 -8.62 32.30
N SER A 395 6.74 -8.50 33.61
CA SER A 395 6.28 -9.59 34.46
C SER A 395 5.25 -9.10 35.47
N GLY A 396 4.39 -10.01 35.95
CA GLY A 396 3.44 -9.72 37.01
C GLY A 396 2.17 -9.01 36.54
N PHE A 397 1.75 -9.23 35.29
CA PHE A 397 0.45 -8.82 34.77
C PHE A 397 -0.52 -10.01 34.73
N ASP A 398 -1.81 -9.70 34.79
CA ASP A 398 -2.87 -10.68 35.03
C ASP A 398 -3.42 -11.27 33.72
N LYS A 399 -3.60 -10.44 32.69
CA LYS A 399 -4.16 -10.85 31.39
C LYS A 399 -3.54 -10.04 30.24
N LEU A 400 -3.36 -10.68 29.08
CA LEU A 400 -3.18 -10.04 27.77
C LEU A 400 -4.57 -9.80 27.15
N ASN A 401 -4.90 -8.56 26.80
CA ASN A 401 -6.16 -8.24 26.14
C ASN A 401 -6.06 -8.54 24.63
N ARG A 402 -6.83 -9.52 24.16
CA ARG A 402 -6.87 -9.94 22.75
C ARG A 402 -7.95 -9.27 21.92
N GLN A 403 -8.83 -8.48 22.52
CA GLN A 403 -9.90 -7.77 21.81
C GLN A 403 -9.40 -6.57 21.00
N THR A 404 -8.09 -6.31 21.02
CA THR A 404 -7.43 -5.20 20.31
C THR A 404 -6.54 -5.74 19.21
N HIS A 405 -6.59 -5.14 18.02
CA HIS A 405 -5.94 -5.60 16.80
C HIS A 405 -4.81 -4.66 16.38
N PHE A 406 -3.84 -4.47 17.27
CA PHE A 406 -2.69 -3.62 16.96
C PHE A 406 -1.56 -4.39 16.28
N PRO A 407 -1.03 -3.90 15.14
CA PRO A 407 0.14 -4.50 14.51
C PRO A 407 1.39 -4.52 15.39
N ASN A 408 1.64 -3.48 16.19
CA ASN A 408 2.84 -3.33 17.04
C ASN A 408 2.56 -3.35 18.55
N LEU A 409 1.32 -3.24 19.01
CA LEU A 409 1.02 -3.14 20.45
C LEU A 409 0.40 -4.40 21.04
N LEU A 410 0.72 -4.66 22.31
CA LEU A 410 0.01 -5.60 23.17
C LEU A 410 -0.60 -4.84 24.35
N ILE A 411 -1.90 -5.01 24.58
CA ILE A 411 -2.56 -4.38 25.72
C ILE A 411 -2.52 -5.33 26.92
N LEU A 412 -1.78 -4.95 27.95
CA LEU A 412 -1.55 -5.75 29.15
C LEU A 412 -2.40 -5.22 30.30
N ARG A 413 -3.02 -6.11 31.07
CA ARG A 413 -3.85 -5.75 32.22
C ARG A 413 -3.20 -6.16 33.54
N LYS A 414 -3.18 -5.23 34.50
CA LYS A 414 -2.76 -5.46 35.89
C LYS A 414 -3.79 -4.85 36.84
N GLY A 415 -4.48 -5.70 37.58
CA GLY A 415 -5.65 -5.35 38.38
C GLY A 415 -6.80 -4.84 37.52
N LYS A 416 -7.17 -3.57 37.71
CA LYS A 416 -8.21 -2.87 36.93
C LYS A 416 -7.62 -1.90 35.90
N LYS A 417 -6.29 -1.81 35.80
CA LYS A 417 -5.61 -0.86 34.93
C LYS A 417 -4.93 -1.58 33.76
N HIS A 418 -4.79 -0.87 32.66
CA HIS A 418 -4.21 -1.32 31.41
C HIS A 418 -2.92 -0.56 31.13
N GLY A 419 -1.97 -1.22 30.46
CA GLY A 419 -0.77 -0.64 29.87
C GLY A 419 -0.60 -1.16 28.44
N ALA A 420 0.19 -0.47 27.63
CA ALA A 420 0.51 -0.87 26.26
C ALA A 420 1.99 -1.22 26.16
N PHE A 421 2.27 -2.37 25.58
CA PHE A 421 3.60 -2.88 25.31
C PHE A 421 3.89 -2.82 23.81
N GLY A 422 5.01 -2.22 23.42
CA GLY A 422 5.45 -2.18 22.03
C GLY A 422 6.28 -3.42 21.69
N LYS A 423 5.84 -4.20 20.69
CA LYS A 423 6.53 -5.43 20.25
C LYS A 423 7.90 -5.12 19.69
N TRP A 424 8.02 -4.08 18.86
CA TRP A 424 9.28 -3.66 18.27
C TRP A 424 10.25 -3.04 19.28
N GLN A 425 9.75 -2.18 20.16
CA GLN A 425 10.58 -1.51 21.18
C GLN A 425 10.95 -2.41 22.37
N GLU A 426 10.33 -3.59 22.46
CA GLU A 426 10.48 -4.53 23.57
C GLU A 426 10.39 -3.84 24.95
N SER A 427 9.39 -2.95 25.10
CA SER A 427 9.19 -2.17 26.32
C SER A 427 7.75 -1.70 26.51
N LEU A 428 7.43 -1.32 27.75
CA LEU A 428 6.12 -0.78 28.10
C LEU A 428 6.06 0.70 27.67
N LEU A 429 5.28 0.99 26.62
CA LEU A 429 5.10 2.34 26.08
C LEU A 429 4.10 3.15 26.90
N LEU A 430 3.06 2.50 27.44
CA LEU A 430 2.09 3.10 28.35
C LEU A 430 2.04 2.31 29.66
N PRO A 431 2.24 2.95 30.84
CA PRO A 431 2.22 2.27 32.13
C PRO A 431 0.84 1.73 32.50
N TYR A 432 0.76 0.85 33.50
CA TYR A 432 -0.49 0.27 34.02
C TYR A 432 -1.34 1.29 34.82
N GLU A 433 -1.76 2.36 34.18
CA GLU A 433 -2.49 3.47 34.80
C GLU A 433 -3.82 3.79 34.11
N TYR A 434 -4.05 3.23 32.93
CA TYR A 434 -5.21 3.54 32.09
C TYR A 434 -6.41 2.68 32.47
N ASP A 435 -7.59 3.29 32.50
CA ASP A 435 -8.85 2.57 32.73
C ASP A 435 -9.20 1.71 31.53
N ALA A 436 -8.93 2.21 30.31
CA ALA A 436 -9.08 1.47 29.07
C ALA A 436 -8.03 1.93 28.03
N LEU A 437 -7.62 0.99 27.18
CA LEU A 437 -6.82 1.22 25.98
C LEU A 437 -7.54 0.49 24.85
N ILE A 438 -8.16 1.25 23.95
CA ILE A 438 -9.11 0.76 22.96
C ILE A 438 -8.48 0.92 21.57
N ASP A 439 -8.59 -0.11 20.76
CA ASP A 439 -8.21 -0.06 19.35
C ASP A 439 -9.28 0.68 18.55
N LEU A 440 -8.88 1.76 17.88
CA LEU A 440 -9.77 2.54 17.03
C LEU A 440 -10.07 1.83 15.69
N GLN A 441 -9.37 0.73 15.38
CA GLN A 441 -9.40 0.03 14.10
C GLN A 441 -9.23 0.99 12.92
N ALA A 442 -8.49 2.08 13.15
CA ALA A 442 -8.22 3.08 12.16
C ALA A 442 -7.29 2.50 11.08
N VAL A 443 -7.54 2.90 9.84
CA VAL A 443 -6.67 2.58 8.69
C VAL A 443 -5.84 3.83 8.39
N VAL A 444 -4.52 3.67 8.36
CA VAL A 444 -3.56 4.71 8.02
C VAL A 444 -2.64 4.18 6.90
N ASP A 445 -2.48 4.93 5.82
CA ASP A 445 -1.73 4.57 4.61
C ASP A 445 -2.13 3.17 4.07
N SER A 446 -3.44 2.91 4.05
CA SER A 446 -4.04 1.61 3.65
C SER A 446 -3.64 0.41 4.54
N MET A 447 -3.08 0.65 5.74
CA MET A 447 -2.70 -0.38 6.70
C MET A 447 -3.46 -0.22 8.03
N SER A 448 -3.60 -1.32 8.78
CA SER A 448 -4.06 -1.26 10.17
C SER A 448 -3.13 -0.37 10.99
N SER A 449 -3.69 0.53 11.79
CA SER A 449 -2.91 1.49 12.57
C SER A 449 -2.59 0.99 13.99
N ASN A 450 -1.66 1.68 14.65
CA ASN A 450 -1.35 1.50 16.07
C ASN A 450 -2.02 2.57 16.95
N LEU A 451 -3.17 3.11 16.51
CA LEU A 451 -3.84 4.23 17.15
C LEU A 451 -4.72 3.76 18.31
N VAL A 452 -4.31 4.12 19.52
CA VAL A 452 -4.97 3.74 20.77
C VAL A 452 -5.80 4.90 21.29
N LEU A 453 -7.10 4.69 21.46
CA LEU A 453 -7.93 5.55 22.30
C LEU A 453 -7.67 5.21 23.77
N ALA A 454 -6.91 6.06 24.44
CA ALA A 454 -6.55 5.91 25.84
C ALA A 454 -7.54 6.63 26.75
N GLN A 455 -7.98 5.97 27.81
CA GLN A 455 -8.87 6.54 28.82
C GLN A 455 -8.24 6.45 30.21
N LYS A 456 -8.21 7.57 30.94
CA LYS A 456 -7.66 7.63 32.30
C LYS A 456 -8.38 8.71 33.11
N ASP A 457 -8.94 8.33 34.24
CA ASP A 457 -9.59 9.22 35.22
C ASP A 457 -10.66 10.14 34.58
N GLY A 458 -11.40 9.59 33.60
CA GLY A 458 -12.44 10.30 32.84
C GLY A 458 -11.94 11.13 31.66
N GLN A 459 -10.62 11.28 31.49
CA GLN A 459 -10.00 11.92 30.33
C GLN A 459 -9.80 10.93 29.19
N LYS A 460 -9.83 11.43 27.95
CA LYS A 460 -9.55 10.67 26.73
C LYS A 460 -8.36 11.26 26.00
N GLY A 461 -7.67 10.45 25.20
CA GLY A 461 -6.61 10.88 24.31
C GLY A 461 -6.29 9.82 23.26
N ILE A 462 -5.49 10.17 22.26
CA ILE A 462 -5.04 9.25 21.21
C ILE A 462 -3.52 9.11 21.29
N PHE A 463 -3.07 7.89 21.52
CA PHE A 463 -1.66 7.52 21.49
C PHE A 463 -1.37 6.74 20.21
N ASN A 464 -0.31 7.12 19.49
CA ASN A 464 0.19 6.39 18.34
C ASN A 464 1.32 5.46 18.78
N GLY A 465 1.11 4.15 18.68
CA GLY A 465 2.11 3.11 18.96
C GLY A 465 3.06 2.80 17.81
N ASP A 466 3.39 3.80 17.00
CA ASP A 466 4.34 3.71 15.89
C ASP A 466 5.65 3.00 16.32
N PRO A 467 6.16 2.02 15.56
CA PRO A 467 7.36 1.28 15.92
C PRO A 467 8.62 2.16 16.01
N ASP A 468 8.70 3.24 15.23
CA ASP A 468 9.86 4.12 15.16
C ASP A 468 9.73 5.30 16.13
N GLU A 469 8.54 5.90 16.24
CA GLU A 469 8.30 7.08 17.10
C GLU A 469 6.96 7.06 17.86
N PRO A 470 6.85 6.28 18.96
CA PRO A 470 5.66 6.28 19.81
C PRO A 470 5.40 7.67 20.41
N SER A 471 4.19 8.20 20.22
CA SER A 471 3.86 9.55 20.65
C SER A 471 2.36 9.75 20.94
N TRP A 472 2.06 10.78 21.72
CA TRP A 472 0.67 11.23 21.89
C TRP A 472 0.29 12.12 20.71
N LEU A 473 -0.63 11.66 19.87
CA LEU A 473 -1.24 12.52 18.85
C LEU A 473 -2.15 13.53 19.51
N PHE A 474 -3.03 13.07 20.41
CA PHE A 474 -3.84 13.93 21.25
C PHE A 474 -3.62 13.54 22.71
N PRO A 475 -2.96 14.39 23.52
CA PRO A 475 -2.78 14.13 24.94
C PRO A 475 -4.10 13.88 25.67
N LEU A 476 -4.03 13.21 26.83
CA LEU A 476 -5.17 13.07 27.72
C LEU A 476 -5.75 14.44 28.09
N ASP A 477 -7.02 14.63 27.75
CA ASP A 477 -7.75 15.88 28.00
C ASP A 477 -9.25 15.59 28.26
N ASP A 478 -10.00 16.63 28.57
CA ASP A 478 -11.44 16.61 28.88
C ASP A 478 -12.35 16.41 27.65
N TYR A 479 -11.95 15.56 26.70
CA TYR A 479 -12.80 15.23 25.56
C TYR A 479 -14.01 14.41 26.01
N GLU A 480 -15.20 14.92 25.69
CA GLU A 480 -16.45 14.18 25.83
C GLU A 480 -16.43 12.96 24.91
N ASP A 481 -15.90 13.12 23.69
CA ASP A 481 -15.75 12.05 22.73
C ASP A 481 -14.67 12.28 21.68
N ILE A 482 -14.21 11.19 21.08
CA ILE A 482 -13.20 11.18 20.02
C ILE A 482 -13.62 10.15 18.97
N MET A 483 -13.66 10.57 17.71
CA MET A 483 -14.03 9.71 16.59
C MET A 483 -12.95 9.78 15.51
N TRP A 484 -12.47 8.62 15.06
CA TRP A 484 -11.64 8.53 13.86
C TRP A 484 -12.50 8.79 12.61
N LEU A 485 -12.01 9.66 11.73
CA LEU A 485 -12.70 10.02 10.49
C LEU A 485 -12.08 9.31 9.30
N TYR A 486 -10.78 9.53 9.08
CA TYR A 486 -10.04 9.02 7.94
C TYR A 486 -8.55 9.26 8.13
N GLU A 487 -7.70 8.27 7.84
CA GLU A 487 -6.25 8.39 7.99
C GLU A 487 -5.88 8.94 9.39
N GLY A 488 -5.04 9.97 9.47
CA GLY A 488 -4.73 10.67 10.72
C GLY A 488 -5.76 11.72 11.18
N ALA A 489 -6.95 11.80 10.59
CA ALA A 489 -7.96 12.81 10.92
C ALA A 489 -8.97 12.32 11.96
N PHE A 490 -9.27 13.18 12.94
CA PHE A 490 -10.18 12.88 14.05
C PHE A 490 -11.17 14.02 14.30
N ALA A 491 -12.38 13.65 14.74
CA ALA A 491 -13.32 14.57 15.36
C ALA A 491 -13.16 14.49 16.88
N LEU A 492 -13.04 15.64 17.53
CA LEU A 492 -12.87 15.79 18.97
C LEU A 492 -14.06 16.56 19.52
N LYS A 493 -14.72 16.05 20.57
CA LYS A 493 -15.88 16.70 21.19
C LYS A 493 -15.52 17.32 22.54
N ARG A 494 -15.87 18.58 22.73
CA ARG A 494 -15.71 19.34 23.98
C ARG A 494 -16.84 20.36 24.12
N ASN A 495 -17.41 20.46 25.32
CA ASN A 495 -18.51 21.38 25.64
C ASN A 495 -19.71 21.23 24.68
N GLY A 496 -20.04 19.99 24.29
CA GLY A 496 -21.11 19.67 23.37
C GLY A 496 -20.82 19.93 21.88
N LEU A 497 -19.67 20.51 21.52
CA LEU A 497 -19.30 20.85 20.15
C LEU A 497 -18.10 20.03 19.67
N TRP A 498 -18.05 19.78 18.37
CA TRP A 498 -17.01 19.04 17.67
C TRP A 498 -16.03 19.99 16.98
N SER A 499 -14.78 19.56 16.93
CA SER A 499 -13.71 20.12 16.13
C SER A 499 -13.05 18.99 15.32
N ILE A 500 -12.54 19.29 14.13
CA ILE A 500 -11.82 18.31 13.28
C ILE A 500 -10.33 18.67 13.26
N ALA A 501 -9.46 17.68 13.47
CA ALA A 501 -8.03 17.89 13.61
C ALA A 501 -7.21 16.66 13.18
N TYR A 502 -5.99 16.91 12.68
CA TYR A 502 -4.96 15.88 12.50
C TYR A 502 -4.02 15.82 13.72
N SER A 503 -3.76 16.96 14.34
CA SER A 503 -3.00 17.10 15.59
C SER A 503 -3.48 18.34 16.36
N PRO A 504 -3.02 18.57 17.60
CA PRO A 504 -3.31 19.80 18.35
C PRO A 504 -2.89 21.08 17.60
N GLU A 505 -1.80 21.01 16.83
CA GLU A 505 -1.25 22.11 16.04
C GLU A 505 -1.90 22.22 14.65
N LYS A 506 -2.37 21.09 14.09
CA LYS A 506 -3.01 21.02 12.78
C LYS A 506 -4.51 20.77 12.91
N ARG A 507 -5.23 21.80 13.37
CA ARG A 507 -6.70 21.82 13.46
C ARG A 507 -7.32 22.35 12.16
N LEU A 508 -8.39 21.71 11.70
CA LEU A 508 -9.18 22.20 10.56
C LEU A 508 -10.29 23.15 10.99
N SER A 509 -10.72 23.08 12.25
CA SER A 509 -11.77 23.94 12.80
C SER A 509 -11.61 24.15 14.31
N ASP A 510 -12.29 25.15 14.85
CA ASP A 510 -12.52 25.26 16.29
C ASP A 510 -13.63 24.30 16.75
N TYR A 511 -13.96 24.32 18.05
CA TYR A 511 -15.09 23.58 18.62
C TYR A 511 -16.40 24.32 18.36
N GLU A 512 -16.96 24.09 17.17
CA GLU A 512 -18.10 24.87 16.68
C GLU A 512 -19.16 24.04 15.96
N PHE A 513 -18.87 22.78 15.65
CA PHE A 513 -19.82 21.91 14.98
C PHE A 513 -20.69 21.17 15.98
N GLU A 514 -22.00 21.18 15.79
CA GLU A 514 -22.91 20.44 16.67
C GLU A 514 -22.93 18.94 16.36
N LEU A 515 -22.46 18.56 15.16
CA LEU A 515 -22.39 17.19 14.68
C LEU A 515 -21.26 17.06 13.65
N VAL A 516 -20.56 15.93 13.68
CA VAL A 516 -19.66 15.48 12.62
C VAL A 516 -20.05 14.06 12.24
N ALA A 517 -20.18 13.80 10.95
CA ALA A 517 -20.51 12.49 10.41
C ALA A 517 -19.44 12.07 9.40
N ARG A 518 -18.84 10.90 9.60
CA ARG A 518 -17.88 10.31 8.65
C ARG A 518 -18.61 9.92 7.35
N LYS A 519 -17.94 9.97 6.20
CA LYS A 519 -18.43 9.50 4.90
C LYS A 519 -17.35 8.73 4.14
N ALA A 520 -17.71 8.08 3.04
CA ALA A 520 -16.72 7.51 2.12
C ALA A 520 -15.77 8.63 1.62
N PRO A 521 -14.45 8.37 1.53
CA PRO A 521 -13.41 9.37 1.27
C PRO A 521 -13.34 9.85 -0.20
N VAL A 522 -14.50 9.93 -0.86
CA VAL A 522 -14.67 10.47 -2.21
C VAL A 522 -15.10 11.93 -2.07
N ASN A 523 -14.28 12.86 -2.55
CA ASN A 523 -14.47 14.31 -2.40
C ASN A 523 -14.57 14.78 -0.94
N GLY A 524 -13.78 14.16 -0.06
CA GLY A 524 -13.76 14.41 1.38
C GLY A 524 -14.22 13.21 2.19
N PHE A 525 -13.97 13.23 3.49
CA PHE A 525 -14.14 12.08 4.38
C PHE A 525 -15.10 12.31 5.54
N ALA A 526 -15.58 13.54 5.75
CA ALA A 526 -16.61 13.82 6.74
C ALA A 526 -17.46 15.04 6.38
N TYR A 527 -18.67 15.07 6.90
CA TYR A 527 -19.52 16.24 6.97
C TYR A 527 -19.53 16.81 8.38
N ALA A 528 -19.45 18.13 8.50
CA ALA A 528 -19.50 18.87 9.75
C ALA A 528 -20.64 19.90 9.72
N PHE A 529 -21.44 19.95 10.77
CA PHE A 529 -22.69 20.70 10.78
C PHE A 529 -22.61 21.90 11.72
N LYS A 530 -22.94 23.09 11.21
CA LYS A 530 -23.01 24.36 11.95
C LYS A 530 -24.37 25.02 11.68
N GLY A 531 -25.38 24.62 12.46
CA GLY A 531 -26.75 25.03 12.24
C GLY A 531 -27.29 24.51 10.89
N PRO A 532 -27.79 25.37 10.00
CA PRO A 532 -28.28 24.95 8.69
C PRO A 532 -27.16 24.72 7.66
N GLN A 533 -25.91 25.05 7.99
CA GLN A 533 -24.77 24.89 7.08
C GLN A 533 -24.07 23.55 7.29
N ILE A 534 -23.59 22.99 6.19
CA ILE A 534 -22.83 21.75 6.16
C ILE A 534 -21.51 22.02 5.45
N TYR A 535 -20.44 21.53 6.04
CA TYR A 535 -19.08 21.63 5.53
C TYR A 535 -18.54 20.23 5.26
N THR A 536 -17.80 20.07 4.19
CA THR A 536 -17.04 18.86 3.90
C THR A 536 -15.62 19.02 4.42
N ALA A 537 -15.14 18.05 5.19
CA ALA A 537 -13.73 17.92 5.53
C ALA A 537 -13.05 16.94 4.57
N GLY A 538 -11.90 17.34 4.04
CA GLY A 538 -11.11 16.56 3.09
C GLY A 538 -9.61 16.73 3.32
N TYR A 539 -8.83 16.15 2.40
CA TYR A 539 -7.37 16.08 2.47
C TYR A 539 -6.70 17.46 2.57
N TYR A 540 -7.24 18.44 1.86
CA TYR A 540 -6.68 19.77 1.74
C TYR A 540 -7.25 20.75 2.77
N GLY A 541 -8.30 20.38 3.51
CA GLY A 541 -8.94 21.26 4.49
C GLY A 541 -10.45 21.07 4.53
N MET A 542 -11.15 22.11 4.96
CA MET A 542 -12.60 22.13 5.01
C MET A 542 -13.16 23.11 3.97
N SER A 543 -14.39 22.89 3.51
CA SER A 543 -15.09 23.86 2.65
C SER A 543 -16.59 23.61 2.76
N ARG A 544 -17.39 24.56 2.31
CA ARG A 544 -18.84 24.38 2.24
C ARG A 544 -19.18 23.18 1.38
N ALA A 545 -20.01 22.28 1.90
CA ALA A 545 -20.32 21.05 1.21
C ALA A 545 -21.07 21.35 -0.10
N ASP A 546 -20.62 20.75 -1.21
CA ASP A 546 -21.33 20.87 -2.47
C ASP A 546 -22.70 20.21 -2.36
N LYS A 547 -23.75 20.94 -2.77
CA LYS A 547 -25.12 20.46 -2.58
C LYS A 547 -25.48 19.29 -3.48
N ALA A 548 -24.89 19.20 -4.67
CA ALA A 548 -25.12 18.07 -5.57
C ALA A 548 -24.48 16.81 -5.01
N GLU A 549 -23.24 16.92 -4.51
CA GLU A 549 -22.56 15.81 -3.82
C GLU A 549 -23.29 15.40 -2.55
N VAL A 550 -23.72 16.36 -1.72
CA VAL A 550 -24.50 16.05 -0.52
C VAL A 550 -25.83 15.37 -0.89
N LEU A 551 -26.48 15.79 -1.97
CA LEU A 551 -27.71 15.14 -2.43
C LEU A 551 -27.44 13.71 -2.88
N GLU A 552 -26.35 13.47 -3.60
CA GLU A 552 -25.91 12.16 -4.04
C GLU A 552 -25.61 11.26 -2.84
N ASP A 553 -24.68 11.67 -1.97
CA ASP A 553 -24.28 10.95 -0.76
C ASP A 553 -25.48 10.67 0.17
N ALA A 554 -26.41 11.62 0.32
CA ALA A 554 -27.59 11.43 1.17
C ALA A 554 -28.73 10.65 0.49
N SER A 555 -28.73 10.51 -0.84
CA SER A 555 -29.76 9.76 -1.58
C SER A 555 -29.32 8.35 -1.94
N ASP A 556 -28.02 8.10 -1.95
CA ASP A 556 -27.43 6.81 -2.30
C ASP A 556 -27.53 5.79 -1.15
N LYS A 557 -28.07 4.62 -1.48
CA LYS A 557 -28.18 3.47 -0.57
C LYS A 557 -26.81 2.95 -0.11
N TYR A 558 -25.74 3.15 -0.89
CA TYR A 558 -24.38 2.72 -0.52
C TYR A 558 -23.80 3.52 0.65
N TYR A 559 -24.39 4.67 0.98
CA TYR A 559 -23.98 5.52 2.11
C TYR A 559 -24.81 5.29 3.39
N ASP A 560 -25.76 4.35 3.39
CA ASP A 560 -26.58 4.02 4.59
C ASP A 560 -25.74 3.52 5.78
N TYR A 561 -24.50 3.05 5.55
CA TYR A 561 -23.54 2.71 6.60
C TYR A 561 -22.96 3.94 7.32
N TYR A 562 -22.89 5.10 6.66
CA TYR A 562 -22.23 6.30 7.17
C TYR A 562 -23.19 7.25 7.90
N PHE A 563 -24.46 7.26 7.52
CA PHE A 563 -25.42 8.26 7.99
C PHE A 563 -26.62 7.61 8.66
N ASP A 564 -26.81 7.94 9.94
CA ASP A 564 -28.09 7.64 10.59
C ASP A 564 -29.24 8.48 10.01
N ALA A 565 -30.47 8.15 10.40
CA ALA A 565 -31.67 8.81 9.90
C ALA A 565 -31.72 10.33 10.17
N ASP A 566 -31.10 10.82 11.26
CA ASP A 566 -31.05 12.25 11.57
C ASP A 566 -30.02 12.97 10.71
N VAL A 567 -28.80 12.42 10.62
CA VAL A 567 -27.72 12.92 9.73
C VAL A 567 -28.25 13.03 8.29
N ARG A 568 -28.84 11.95 7.77
CA ARG A 568 -29.37 11.90 6.40
C ARG A 568 -30.47 12.94 6.18
N LYS A 569 -31.39 13.09 7.13
CA LYS A 569 -32.46 14.10 7.06
C LYS A 569 -31.89 15.51 6.97
N ARG A 570 -30.85 15.82 7.74
CA ARG A 570 -30.18 17.12 7.74
C ARG A 570 -29.43 17.39 6.43
N LEU A 571 -28.72 16.39 5.90
CA LEU A 571 -28.05 16.46 4.59
C LEU A 571 -29.04 16.74 3.45
N LEU A 572 -30.16 15.99 3.39
CA LEU A 572 -31.21 16.22 2.39
C LEU A 572 -31.83 17.62 2.52
N ALA A 573 -32.07 18.08 3.76
CA ALA A 573 -32.60 19.42 3.99
C ALA A 573 -31.64 20.51 3.49
N TYR A 574 -30.33 20.35 3.71
CA TYR A 574 -29.30 21.26 3.20
C TYR A 574 -29.27 21.29 1.67
N ALA A 575 -29.23 20.13 1.03
CA ALA A 575 -29.17 19.99 -0.42
C ALA A 575 -30.38 20.62 -1.13
N GLN A 576 -31.57 20.57 -0.52
CA GLN A 576 -32.82 21.08 -1.10
C GLN A 576 -33.05 22.59 -0.91
N THR A 577 -32.11 23.32 -0.30
CA THR A 577 -32.25 24.78 -0.13
C THR A 577 -32.03 25.53 -1.45
N ASN A 578 -32.97 26.41 -1.83
CA ASN A 578 -32.85 27.32 -2.97
C ASN A 578 -31.81 28.43 -2.72
N SER A 579 -30.53 28.10 -2.84
CA SER A 579 -29.46 29.08 -3.06
C SER A 579 -28.65 28.63 -4.27
N PRO A 580 -28.42 29.51 -5.25
CA PRO A 580 -27.37 29.27 -6.23
C PRO A 580 -26.05 29.33 -5.46
N ASP A 581 -25.30 28.25 -5.45
CA ASP A 581 -23.84 28.21 -5.28
C ASP A 581 -23.45 26.73 -5.30
N SER A 582 -23.00 26.28 -6.46
CA SER A 582 -22.10 25.13 -6.57
C SER A 582 -20.85 25.43 -5.74
N GLY A 583 -20.56 24.65 -4.69
CA GLY A 583 -19.33 24.71 -3.89
C GLY A 583 -18.68 26.09 -3.68
N GLY A 584 -19.44 27.10 -3.25
CA GLY A 584 -18.92 28.46 -3.08
C GLY A 584 -17.76 28.53 -2.06
N VAL A 585 -16.70 29.24 -2.41
CA VAL A 585 -15.58 29.57 -1.52
C VAL A 585 -16.11 30.19 -0.23
N ASP A 586 -15.55 29.76 0.90
CA ASP A 586 -15.95 30.19 2.23
C ASP A 586 -14.75 30.37 3.18
N GLU A 587 -15.04 30.64 4.46
CA GLU A 587 -14.02 30.87 5.49
C GLU A 587 -13.10 29.65 5.72
N TYR A 588 -13.56 28.43 5.43
CA TYR A 588 -12.81 27.20 5.63
C TYR A 588 -11.99 26.78 4.42
N THR A 589 -12.39 27.22 3.22
CA THR A 589 -11.76 26.83 1.95
C THR A 589 -10.25 26.98 2.03
N SER A 590 -9.54 25.89 1.77
CA SER A 590 -8.10 25.84 1.93
C SER A 590 -7.39 26.72 0.92
N VAL A 591 -6.17 27.13 1.27
CA VAL A 591 -5.36 27.98 0.40
C VAL A 591 -4.94 27.25 -0.88
N GLU A 592 -4.75 25.94 -0.85
CA GLU A 592 -4.42 25.10 -2.00
C GLU A 592 -5.61 24.97 -2.96
N VAL A 593 -6.83 24.83 -2.42
CA VAL A 593 -8.05 24.80 -3.23
C VAL A 593 -8.27 26.17 -3.88
N LEU A 594 -8.14 27.25 -3.12
CA LEU A 594 -8.22 28.62 -3.63
C LEU A 594 -7.19 28.86 -4.75
N TYR A 595 -5.93 28.49 -4.53
CA TYR A 595 -4.88 28.60 -5.54
C TYR A 595 -5.19 27.79 -6.80
N SER A 596 -5.69 26.56 -6.64
CA SER A 596 -6.06 25.71 -7.79
C SER A 596 -7.22 26.32 -8.59
N LEU A 597 -8.23 26.85 -7.91
CA LEU A 597 -9.32 27.60 -8.54
C LEU A 597 -8.81 28.84 -9.26
N ALA A 598 -7.83 29.54 -8.67
CA ALA A 598 -7.21 30.71 -9.29
C ALA A 598 -6.47 30.36 -10.59
N VAL A 599 -5.67 29.29 -10.58
CA VAL A 599 -4.97 28.78 -11.77
C VAL A 599 -5.96 28.37 -12.87
N LEU A 600 -7.02 27.63 -12.52
CA LEU A 600 -8.06 27.24 -13.49
C LEU A 600 -8.80 28.44 -14.07
N ALA A 601 -9.09 29.45 -13.25
CA ALA A 601 -9.69 30.69 -13.71
C ALA A 601 -8.75 31.46 -14.65
N ASN A 602 -7.45 31.53 -14.32
CA ASN A 602 -6.44 32.14 -15.16
C ASN A 602 -6.30 31.42 -16.52
N ASP A 603 -6.21 30.09 -16.53
CA ASP A 603 -6.08 29.28 -17.75
C ASP A 603 -7.32 29.37 -18.66
N SER A 604 -8.49 29.65 -18.09
CA SER A 604 -9.73 29.88 -18.83
C SER A 604 -9.97 31.34 -19.24
N GLY A 605 -9.06 32.25 -18.86
CA GLY A 605 -9.15 33.69 -19.14
C GLY A 605 -10.14 34.45 -18.25
N ASP A 606 -10.64 33.85 -17.17
CA ASP A 606 -11.47 34.50 -16.14
C ASP A 606 -10.57 35.15 -15.08
N TYR A 607 -9.84 36.19 -15.48
CA TYR A 607 -8.85 36.86 -14.65
C TYR A 607 -9.44 37.52 -13.41
N ASP A 608 -10.70 37.97 -13.46
CA ASP A 608 -11.39 38.54 -12.29
C ASP A 608 -11.52 37.50 -11.17
N LYS A 609 -11.93 36.27 -11.50
CA LYS A 609 -11.98 35.17 -10.53
C LYS A 609 -10.60 34.68 -10.10
N ALA A 610 -9.64 34.66 -11.01
CA ALA A 610 -8.27 34.30 -10.67
C ALA A 610 -7.72 35.23 -9.58
N ILE A 611 -7.90 36.55 -9.77
CA ILE A 611 -7.52 37.58 -8.79
C ILE A 611 -8.31 37.41 -7.49
N GLU A 612 -9.61 37.15 -7.54
CA GLU A 612 -10.44 36.94 -6.35
C GLU A 612 -9.91 35.77 -5.50
N TYR A 613 -9.73 34.60 -6.10
CA TYR A 613 -9.29 33.40 -5.41
C TYR A 613 -7.86 33.50 -4.88
N ASP A 614 -6.93 34.03 -5.69
CA ASP A 614 -5.56 34.25 -5.22
C ASP A 614 -5.52 35.32 -4.11
N THR A 615 -6.39 36.33 -4.13
CA THR A 615 -6.47 37.32 -3.03
C THR A 615 -6.91 36.64 -1.73
N LEU A 616 -7.94 35.80 -1.77
CA LEU A 616 -8.40 35.05 -0.59
C LEU A 616 -7.32 34.13 -0.03
N ALA A 617 -6.59 33.42 -0.90
CA ALA A 617 -5.46 32.58 -0.48
C ALA A 617 -4.30 33.41 0.10
N ALA A 618 -3.98 34.54 -0.54
CA ALA A 618 -2.92 35.44 -0.09
C ALA A 618 -3.25 36.11 1.26
N GLU A 619 -4.51 36.46 1.52
CA GLU A 619 -4.95 36.97 2.83
C GLU A 619 -4.83 35.93 3.95
N LYS A 620 -4.93 34.64 3.61
CA LYS A 620 -4.63 33.51 4.50
C LYS A 620 -3.12 33.20 4.60
N GLY A 621 -2.26 33.99 3.94
CA GLY A 621 -0.81 33.88 4.02
C GLY A 621 -0.16 32.98 2.95
N TYR A 622 -0.90 32.58 1.91
CA TYR A 622 -0.36 31.66 0.90
C TYR A 622 0.56 32.36 -0.11
N ALA A 623 1.85 32.08 0.02
CA ALA A 623 2.90 32.77 -0.74
C ALA A 623 2.85 32.52 -2.27
N PRO A 624 2.48 31.34 -2.80
CA PRO A 624 2.29 31.14 -4.24
C PRO A 624 1.22 32.05 -4.85
N SER A 625 0.09 32.24 -4.18
CA SER A 625 -0.96 33.16 -4.64
C SER A 625 -0.50 34.62 -4.64
N MET A 626 0.33 35.01 -3.67
CA MET A 626 0.97 36.34 -3.70
C MET A 626 1.87 36.51 -4.94
N ASN A 627 2.61 35.49 -5.35
CA ASN A 627 3.39 35.51 -6.60
C ASN A 627 2.48 35.63 -7.83
N ASN A 628 1.41 34.84 -7.91
CA ASN A 628 0.47 34.88 -9.03
C ASN A 628 -0.14 36.27 -9.19
N LEU A 629 -0.62 36.88 -8.10
CA LEU A 629 -1.13 38.26 -8.12
C LEU A 629 -0.06 39.23 -8.61
N GLY A 630 1.17 39.10 -8.12
CA GLY A 630 2.30 39.91 -8.59
C GLY A 630 2.49 39.81 -10.12
N GLN A 631 2.46 38.60 -10.66
CA GLN A 631 2.59 38.33 -12.09
C GLN A 631 1.41 38.87 -12.90
N MET A 632 0.17 38.65 -12.45
CA MET A 632 -1.03 39.14 -13.12
C MET A 632 -1.02 40.67 -13.25
N TYR A 633 -0.75 41.36 -12.14
CA TYR A 633 -0.66 42.83 -12.14
C TYR A 633 0.58 43.35 -12.88
N TYR A 634 1.58 42.52 -13.17
CA TYR A 634 2.76 42.92 -13.93
C TYR A 634 2.56 42.78 -15.45
N ALA A 635 1.94 41.69 -15.91
CA ALA A 635 2.01 41.27 -17.31
C ALA A 635 0.66 41.09 -18.03
N GLU A 636 -0.47 41.00 -17.33
CA GLU A 636 -1.75 40.67 -17.96
C GLU A 636 -2.48 41.92 -18.49
N ASP A 637 -2.75 41.94 -19.79
CA ASP A 637 -3.32 43.09 -20.49
C ASP A 637 -4.70 43.45 -19.92
N GLY A 638 -4.89 44.72 -19.57
CA GLY A 638 -6.12 45.20 -18.92
C GLY A 638 -6.13 45.08 -17.39
N TYR A 639 -5.15 44.38 -16.80
CA TYR A 639 -4.97 44.24 -15.36
C TYR A 639 -3.63 44.81 -14.85
N ILE A 640 -2.74 45.28 -15.73
CA ILE A 640 -1.45 45.86 -15.35
C ILE A 640 -1.61 47.00 -14.32
N ASP A 641 -0.97 46.83 -13.16
CA ASP A 641 -0.91 47.78 -12.06
C ASP A 641 0.42 47.59 -11.31
N ASN A 642 1.41 48.41 -11.65
CA ASN A 642 2.77 48.28 -11.12
C ASN A 642 2.85 48.39 -9.58
N ASP A 643 2.00 49.22 -8.96
CA ASP A 643 1.99 49.38 -7.50
C ASP A 643 1.46 48.11 -6.82
N LYS A 644 0.43 47.47 -7.40
CA LYS A 644 -0.08 46.19 -6.90
C LYS A 644 0.88 45.02 -7.19
N ALA A 645 1.53 45.01 -8.34
CA ALA A 645 2.55 44.02 -8.66
C ALA A 645 3.67 44.05 -7.62
N PHE A 646 4.20 45.25 -7.34
CA PHE A 646 5.21 45.47 -6.31
C PHE A 646 4.72 45.03 -4.92
N TYR A 647 3.50 45.44 -4.53
CA TYR A 647 2.91 45.07 -3.24
C TYR A 647 2.83 43.55 -3.02
N TRP A 648 2.36 42.81 -4.03
CA TRP A 648 2.19 41.36 -3.90
C TRP A 648 3.50 40.60 -3.99
N TYR A 649 4.44 41.05 -4.82
CA TYR A 649 5.80 40.50 -4.81
C TYR A 649 6.52 40.76 -3.48
N GLU A 650 6.36 41.94 -2.87
CA GLU A 650 6.91 42.23 -1.54
C GLU A 650 6.34 41.29 -0.46
N LYS A 651 5.02 41.11 -0.43
CA LYS A 651 4.37 40.16 0.48
C LYS A 651 4.81 38.72 0.26
N GLY A 652 4.84 38.27 -0.99
CA GLY A 652 5.26 36.91 -1.35
C GLY A 652 6.72 36.63 -0.99
N ALA A 653 7.60 37.61 -1.20
CA ALA A 653 9.01 37.53 -0.81
C ALA A 653 9.17 37.45 0.71
N ALA A 654 8.43 38.26 1.46
CA ALA A 654 8.42 38.20 2.93
C ALA A 654 7.86 36.86 3.47
N ALA A 655 6.95 36.22 2.73
CA ALA A 655 6.41 34.90 3.02
C ALA A 655 7.29 33.74 2.50
N GLY A 656 8.46 34.02 1.92
CA GLY A 656 9.43 32.99 1.53
C GLY A 656 9.27 32.44 0.10
N ASN A 657 8.41 33.01 -0.75
CA ASN A 657 8.23 32.52 -2.11
C ASN A 657 9.38 32.97 -3.03
N LEU A 658 10.10 32.00 -3.63
CA LEU A 658 11.28 32.27 -4.45
C LEU A 658 10.98 33.04 -5.73
N TYR A 659 9.85 32.75 -6.38
CA TYR A 659 9.42 33.45 -7.59
C TYR A 659 9.02 34.88 -7.29
N ALA A 660 8.38 35.13 -6.14
CA ALA A 660 8.07 36.48 -5.68
C ALA A 660 9.33 37.27 -5.29
N MET A 661 10.32 36.63 -4.65
CA MET A 661 11.64 37.24 -4.42
C MET A 661 12.31 37.65 -5.73
N ASN A 662 12.26 36.77 -6.74
CA ASN A 662 12.78 37.09 -8.06
C ASN A 662 12.01 38.23 -8.74
N GLY A 663 10.67 38.21 -8.70
CA GLY A 663 9.81 39.28 -9.22
C GLY A 663 10.08 40.63 -8.53
N LEU A 664 10.30 40.62 -7.21
CA LEU A 664 10.68 41.80 -6.44
C LEU A 664 12.07 42.33 -6.82
N GLY A 665 13.02 41.43 -7.10
CA GLY A 665 14.32 41.78 -7.68
C GLY A 665 14.16 42.50 -9.02
N CYS A 666 13.31 41.98 -9.91
CA CYS A 666 12.98 42.63 -11.18
C CYS A 666 12.32 44.01 -10.98
N CYS A 667 11.47 44.16 -9.97
CA CYS A 667 10.85 45.45 -9.65
C CYS A 667 11.89 46.50 -9.28
N TYR A 668 12.86 46.16 -8.44
CA TYR A 668 13.97 47.06 -8.09
C TYR A 668 14.98 47.25 -9.23
N GLN A 669 15.13 46.30 -10.15
CA GLN A 669 15.98 46.48 -11.34
C GLN A 669 15.38 47.50 -12.31
N HIS A 670 14.08 47.37 -12.62
CA HIS A 670 13.44 48.13 -13.70
C HIS A 670 12.57 49.30 -13.21
N GLY A 671 12.43 49.47 -11.89
CA GLY A 671 11.59 50.52 -11.30
C GLY A 671 10.08 50.26 -11.45
N ILE A 672 9.65 49.00 -11.28
CA ILE A 672 8.24 48.61 -11.38
C ILE A 672 7.59 48.80 -10.00
N GLY A 673 6.75 49.82 -9.85
CA GLY A 673 6.04 50.15 -8.60
C GLY A 673 6.95 50.70 -7.49
N THR A 674 8.22 50.93 -7.79
CA THR A 674 9.26 51.50 -6.91
C THR A 674 10.30 52.23 -7.76
N ASP A 675 11.12 53.08 -7.14
CA ASP A 675 12.35 53.55 -7.78
C ASP A 675 13.34 52.39 -7.95
N PRO A 676 14.15 52.36 -9.03
CA PRO A 676 15.22 51.38 -9.19
C PRO A 676 16.23 51.44 -8.03
N ASP A 677 16.63 50.28 -7.51
CA ASP A 677 17.54 50.14 -6.38
C ASP A 677 18.45 48.90 -6.58
N ALA A 678 19.71 49.16 -6.90
CA ALA A 678 20.69 48.12 -7.22
C ALA A 678 20.95 47.17 -6.05
N ASP A 679 21.08 47.70 -4.83
CA ASP A 679 21.41 46.89 -3.66
C ASP A 679 20.24 45.96 -3.31
N LYS A 680 18.99 46.45 -3.41
CA LYS A 680 17.81 45.63 -3.18
C LYS A 680 17.54 44.62 -4.28
N ALA A 681 17.77 44.98 -5.54
CA ALA A 681 17.65 44.05 -6.66
C ALA A 681 18.61 42.86 -6.47
N LEU A 682 19.89 43.15 -6.22
CA LEU A 682 20.90 42.12 -5.95
C LEU A 682 20.57 41.29 -4.71
N TYR A 683 20.08 41.92 -3.64
CA TYR A 683 19.69 41.22 -2.42
C TYR A 683 18.59 40.19 -2.69
N TRP A 684 17.48 40.60 -3.32
CA TRP A 684 16.33 39.71 -3.53
C TRP A 684 16.60 38.61 -4.55
N PHE A 685 17.30 38.93 -5.65
CA PHE A 685 17.77 37.88 -6.56
C PHE A 685 18.73 36.91 -5.86
N GLY A 686 19.64 37.42 -5.03
CA GLY A 686 20.55 36.60 -4.23
C GLY A 686 19.83 35.65 -3.29
N GLN A 687 18.82 36.12 -2.55
CA GLN A 687 18.02 35.28 -1.64
C GLN A 687 17.25 34.18 -2.37
N ALA A 688 16.69 34.47 -3.55
CA ALA A 688 16.03 33.46 -4.37
C ALA A 688 17.03 32.43 -4.94
N ALA A 689 18.19 32.90 -5.39
CA ALA A 689 19.26 32.08 -5.94
C ALA A 689 19.90 31.15 -4.89
N GLU A 690 20.13 31.65 -3.67
CA GLU A 690 20.66 30.86 -2.54
C GLU A 690 19.72 29.70 -2.16
N GLN A 691 18.42 29.87 -2.37
CA GLN A 691 17.40 28.84 -2.16
C GLN A 691 17.15 27.97 -3.40
N GLY A 692 17.98 28.11 -4.44
CA GLY A 692 18.01 27.20 -5.58
C GLY A 692 17.21 27.64 -6.81
N LEU A 693 16.71 28.88 -6.87
CA LEU A 693 16.01 29.36 -8.07
C LEU A 693 17.00 29.74 -9.18
N GLY A 694 17.16 28.88 -10.18
CA GLY A 694 18.05 29.12 -11.33
C GLY A 694 17.70 30.37 -12.16
N LEU A 695 16.42 30.73 -12.25
CA LEU A 695 16.00 31.98 -12.91
C LEU A 695 16.59 33.23 -12.24
N ALA A 696 16.71 33.23 -10.90
CA ALA A 696 17.32 34.33 -10.18
C ALA A 696 18.83 34.42 -10.43
N GLN A 697 19.52 33.29 -10.60
CA GLN A 697 20.92 33.29 -11.06
C GLN A 697 21.06 33.88 -12.46
N ASN A 698 20.14 33.56 -13.39
CA ASN A 698 20.16 34.17 -14.73
C ASN A 698 19.91 35.68 -14.68
N ASN A 699 19.02 36.15 -13.81
CA ASN A 699 18.77 37.58 -13.61
C ASN A 699 20.00 38.29 -13.00
N LEU A 700 20.69 37.68 -12.02
CA LEU A 700 21.98 38.18 -11.53
C LEU A 700 23.04 38.23 -12.62
N GLY A 701 23.11 37.19 -13.45
CA GLY A 701 23.98 37.14 -14.62
C GLY A 701 23.72 38.30 -15.59
N SER A 702 22.44 38.57 -15.85
CA SER A 702 21.99 39.66 -16.73
C SER A 702 22.36 41.04 -16.16
N VAL A 703 22.12 41.26 -14.87
CA VAL A 703 22.48 42.52 -14.19
C VAL A 703 23.98 42.83 -14.32
N TYR A 704 24.85 41.85 -14.13
CA TYR A 704 26.30 42.04 -14.29
C TYR A 704 26.75 42.10 -15.76
N PHE A 705 26.03 41.47 -16.66
CA PHE A 705 26.31 41.49 -18.09
C PHE A 705 25.96 42.84 -18.73
N GLU A 706 24.76 43.35 -18.45
CA GLU A 706 24.24 44.60 -19.00
C GLU A 706 25.03 45.80 -18.48
N GLY A 707 25.35 45.79 -17.19
CA GLY A 707 26.16 46.86 -16.58
C GLY A 707 25.41 48.18 -16.36
N GLU A 708 24.08 48.19 -16.51
CA GLU A 708 23.25 49.39 -16.38
C GLU A 708 22.96 49.74 -14.91
N LEU A 709 22.60 48.73 -14.12
CA LEU A 709 22.26 48.89 -12.70
C LEU A 709 23.50 48.85 -11.78
N VAL A 710 24.52 48.10 -12.19
CA VAL A 710 25.83 47.98 -11.50
C VAL A 710 26.95 47.96 -12.55
N PRO A 711 28.21 48.28 -12.20
CA PRO A 711 29.30 48.20 -13.17
C PRO A 711 29.42 46.81 -13.82
N GLN A 712 29.51 46.78 -15.16
CA GLN A 712 29.62 45.54 -15.93
C GLN A 712 30.75 44.65 -15.40
N ASN A 713 30.46 43.36 -15.24
CA ASN A 713 31.41 42.35 -14.80
C ASN A 713 31.12 41.00 -15.46
N LEU A 714 31.82 40.73 -16.57
CA LEU A 714 31.60 39.53 -17.39
C LEU A 714 31.99 38.24 -16.66
N ASP A 715 32.99 38.27 -15.77
CA ASP A 715 33.38 37.09 -14.99
C ASP A 715 32.31 36.72 -13.95
N LYS A 716 31.70 37.72 -13.31
CA LYS A 716 30.55 37.49 -12.42
C LYS A 716 29.32 37.05 -13.20
N ALA A 717 29.05 37.65 -14.35
CA ALA A 717 27.95 37.24 -15.21
C ALA A 717 28.07 35.77 -15.60
N LEU A 718 29.27 35.35 -16.06
CA LEU A 718 29.57 33.96 -16.38
C LEU A 718 29.35 33.05 -15.17
N TRP A 719 29.91 33.41 -14.01
CA TRP A 719 29.74 32.63 -12.78
C TRP A 719 28.26 32.41 -12.43
N HIS A 720 27.44 33.46 -12.49
CA HIS A 720 26.01 33.37 -12.21
C HIS A 720 25.27 32.51 -13.23
N TYR A 721 25.54 32.65 -14.53
CA TYR A 721 24.93 31.78 -15.55
C TYR A 721 25.33 30.32 -15.40
N GLU A 722 26.56 30.02 -14.98
CA GLU A 722 26.99 28.65 -14.65
C GLU A 722 26.25 28.10 -13.43
N GLN A 723 26.01 28.92 -12.40
CA GLN A 723 25.16 28.51 -11.28
C GLN A 723 23.71 28.28 -11.72
N GLY A 724 23.18 29.10 -12.64
CA GLY A 724 21.86 28.91 -13.24
C GLY A 724 21.74 27.58 -14.00
N GLU A 725 22.76 27.23 -14.80
CA GLU A 725 22.85 25.91 -15.44
C GLU A 725 22.89 24.78 -14.42
N ALA A 726 23.71 24.88 -13.37
CA ALA A 726 23.80 23.86 -12.33
C ALA A 726 22.46 23.63 -11.59
N LEU A 727 21.60 24.65 -11.53
CA LEU A 727 20.25 24.60 -10.97
C LEU A 727 19.17 24.23 -12.01
N GLY A 728 19.56 23.80 -13.22
CA GLY A 728 18.63 23.34 -14.25
C GLY A 728 17.93 24.46 -15.05
N SER A 729 18.39 25.71 -14.93
CA SER A 729 17.92 26.86 -15.72
C SER A 729 19.03 27.41 -16.63
N PRO A 730 19.59 26.62 -17.56
CA PRO A 730 20.72 27.06 -18.37
C PRO A 730 20.34 28.19 -19.33
N ASN A 731 21.23 29.18 -19.46
CA ASN A 731 21.16 30.19 -20.50
C ASN A 731 22.26 29.93 -21.55
N PHE A 732 22.02 28.96 -22.43
CA PHE A 732 23.05 28.44 -23.36
C PHE A 732 23.62 29.53 -24.27
N GLY A 733 22.79 30.43 -24.80
CA GLY A 733 23.25 31.55 -25.63
C GLY A 733 24.27 32.44 -24.92
N TRP A 734 23.97 32.89 -23.69
CA TRP A 734 24.89 33.76 -22.94
C TRP A 734 26.14 33.03 -22.44
N LEU A 735 26.02 31.76 -22.03
CA LEU A 735 27.17 30.93 -21.67
C LEU A 735 28.12 30.76 -22.86
N GLY A 736 27.57 30.45 -24.03
CA GLY A 736 28.34 30.35 -25.27
C GLY A 736 29.06 31.66 -25.61
N TYR A 737 28.34 32.78 -25.57
CA TYR A 737 28.89 34.11 -25.82
C TYR A 737 30.02 34.50 -24.87
N LEU A 738 29.86 34.27 -23.56
CA LEU A 738 30.88 34.64 -22.58
C LEU A 738 32.15 33.79 -22.70
N TYR A 739 32.00 32.51 -23.03
CA TYR A 739 33.15 31.66 -23.29
C TYR A 739 33.86 32.00 -24.61
N ASP A 740 33.10 32.35 -25.65
CA ASP A 740 33.65 32.88 -26.90
C ASP A 740 34.45 34.16 -26.66
N TYR A 741 33.89 35.08 -25.88
CA TYR A 741 34.56 36.33 -25.46
C TYR A 741 35.87 36.10 -24.70
N GLN A 742 35.93 35.06 -23.87
CA GLN A 742 37.16 34.65 -23.16
C GLN A 742 38.16 33.89 -24.06
N GLY A 743 37.82 33.61 -25.31
CA GLY A 743 38.62 32.82 -26.25
C GLY A 743 38.60 31.31 -25.96
N ASN A 744 37.66 30.84 -25.13
CA ASN A 744 37.46 29.42 -24.84
C ASN A 744 36.44 28.81 -25.81
N TYR A 745 36.89 28.67 -27.07
CA TYR A 745 36.02 28.26 -28.16
C TYR A 745 35.51 26.82 -28.04
N GLU A 746 36.21 25.94 -27.31
CA GLU A 746 35.75 24.56 -27.06
C GLU A 746 34.46 24.56 -26.21
N LYS A 747 34.45 25.35 -25.13
CA LYS A 747 33.23 25.52 -24.31
C LYS A 747 32.17 26.34 -25.03
N ALA A 748 32.55 27.36 -25.79
CA ALA A 748 31.61 28.14 -26.58
C ALA A 748 30.85 27.26 -27.58
N LEU A 749 31.57 26.40 -28.31
CA LEU A 749 30.99 25.42 -29.24
C LEU A 749 30.02 24.47 -28.54
N HIS A 750 30.38 23.96 -27.35
CA HIS A 750 29.49 23.11 -26.56
C HIS A 750 28.14 23.81 -26.29
N TYR A 751 28.17 25.05 -25.83
CA TYR A 751 26.95 25.78 -25.50
C TYR A 751 26.15 26.21 -26.74
N TYR A 752 26.80 26.63 -27.82
CA TYR A 752 26.11 26.98 -29.06
C TYR A 752 25.40 25.79 -29.72
N LEU A 753 25.95 24.58 -29.62
CA LEU A 753 25.26 23.36 -30.06
C LEU A 753 23.96 23.15 -29.28
N ARG A 754 24.00 23.28 -27.95
CA ARG A 754 22.81 23.12 -27.10
C ARG A 754 21.79 24.23 -27.31
N ASP A 755 22.25 25.46 -27.51
CA ASP A 755 21.38 26.60 -27.85
C ASP A 755 20.66 26.36 -29.19
N TYR A 756 21.38 25.88 -30.21
CA TYR A 756 20.83 25.52 -31.50
C TYR A 756 19.80 24.37 -31.41
N GLU A 757 20.10 23.32 -30.65
CA GLU A 757 19.21 22.18 -30.39
C GLU A 757 17.93 22.62 -29.65
N ALA A 758 18.04 23.62 -28.78
CA ALA A 758 16.90 24.26 -28.11
C ALA A 758 16.05 25.16 -29.04
N GLY A 759 16.40 25.24 -30.34
CA GLY A 759 15.63 25.98 -31.34
C GLY A 759 16.13 27.41 -31.60
N SER A 760 17.24 27.84 -30.98
CA SER A 760 17.76 29.20 -31.12
C SER A 760 18.25 29.52 -32.53
N SER A 761 17.80 30.64 -33.09
CA SER A 761 18.28 31.17 -34.37
C SER A 761 19.67 31.81 -34.24
N VAL A 762 19.94 32.43 -33.09
CA VAL A 762 21.25 32.99 -32.71
C VAL A 762 22.27 31.89 -32.49
N GLY A 763 21.89 30.78 -31.85
CA GLY A 763 22.73 29.59 -31.71
C GLY A 763 23.15 29.00 -33.05
N ALA A 764 22.21 28.89 -34.00
CA ALA A 764 22.51 28.49 -35.38
C ALA A 764 23.52 29.44 -36.04
N TYR A 765 23.31 30.75 -35.91
CA TYR A 765 24.21 31.76 -36.47
C TYR A 765 25.63 31.67 -35.87
N ASN A 766 25.74 31.53 -34.55
CA ASN A 766 27.02 31.42 -33.86
C ASN A 766 27.78 30.14 -34.23
N LEU A 767 27.09 29.01 -34.43
CA LEU A 767 27.71 27.80 -34.98
C LEU A 767 28.24 28.04 -36.40
N GLY A 768 27.49 28.77 -37.23
CA GLY A 768 27.95 29.18 -38.55
C GLY A 768 29.28 29.95 -38.49
N ILE A 769 29.41 30.90 -37.56
CA ILE A 769 30.65 31.65 -37.32
C ILE A 769 31.78 30.71 -36.87
N VAL A 770 31.51 29.85 -35.88
CA VAL A 770 32.49 28.91 -35.33
C VAL A 770 33.08 28.01 -36.41
N TYR A 771 32.26 27.39 -37.26
CA TYR A 771 32.73 26.52 -38.34
C TYR A 771 33.37 27.30 -39.50
N SER A 772 32.89 28.51 -39.80
CA SER A 772 33.47 29.37 -40.84
C SER A 772 34.90 29.79 -40.50
N GLN A 773 35.16 30.05 -39.21
CA GLN A 773 36.46 30.53 -38.74
C GLN A 773 37.36 29.42 -38.15
N GLY A 774 36.80 28.25 -37.85
CA GLY A 774 37.53 27.15 -37.20
C GLY A 774 37.84 27.44 -35.72
N LEU A 775 36.87 27.98 -34.98
CA LEU A 775 37.02 28.36 -33.58
C LEU A 775 36.73 27.16 -32.67
N GLY A 776 37.77 26.54 -32.10
CA GLY A 776 37.60 25.35 -31.25
C GLY A 776 37.24 24.07 -32.03
N VAL A 777 37.15 24.15 -33.36
CA VAL A 777 36.89 23.05 -34.30
C VAL A 777 37.65 23.30 -35.60
N ALA A 778 37.85 22.27 -36.42
CA ALA A 778 38.41 22.47 -37.76
C ALA A 778 37.48 23.37 -38.59
N LYS A 779 38.06 24.31 -39.34
CA LYS A 779 37.33 25.14 -40.30
C LYS A 779 36.58 24.24 -41.30
N ASP A 780 35.27 24.45 -41.40
CA ASP A 780 34.37 23.71 -42.28
C ASP A 780 33.34 24.68 -42.91
N PRO A 781 33.64 25.23 -44.10
CA PRO A 781 32.72 26.14 -44.78
C PRO A 781 31.38 25.49 -45.16
N ALA A 782 31.33 24.18 -45.39
CA ALA A 782 30.09 23.48 -45.73
C ALA A 782 29.15 23.42 -44.52
N ALA A 783 29.68 23.05 -43.35
CA ALA A 783 28.94 23.09 -42.10
C ALA A 783 28.49 24.52 -41.75
N ALA A 784 29.37 25.51 -41.96
CA ALA A 784 29.03 26.92 -41.75
C ALA A 784 27.84 27.38 -42.60
N ILE A 785 27.84 27.06 -43.91
CA ILE A 785 26.71 27.36 -44.81
C ILE A 785 25.42 26.71 -44.32
N ALA A 786 25.48 25.45 -43.87
CA ALA A 786 24.30 24.74 -43.35
C ALA A 786 23.71 25.44 -42.11
N TYR A 787 24.54 25.81 -41.15
CA TYR A 787 24.09 26.51 -39.94
C TYR A 787 23.58 27.93 -40.22
N PHE A 788 24.20 28.67 -41.14
CA PHE A 788 23.69 29.97 -41.56
C PHE A 788 22.33 29.88 -42.26
N ASN A 789 22.11 28.87 -43.11
CA ASN A 789 20.80 28.64 -43.69
C ASN A 789 19.76 28.27 -42.62
N ALA A 790 20.13 27.44 -41.63
CA ALA A 790 19.25 27.14 -40.50
C ALA A 790 18.91 28.38 -39.66
N ALA A 791 19.85 29.33 -39.53
CA ALA A 791 19.58 30.62 -38.89
C ALA A 791 18.57 31.46 -39.68
N LEU A 792 18.67 31.48 -41.02
CA LEU A 792 17.71 32.15 -41.90
C LEU A 792 16.32 31.52 -41.86
N GLU A 793 16.24 30.19 -41.83
CA GLU A 793 14.98 29.45 -41.66
C GLU A 793 14.27 29.79 -40.34
N ARG A 794 15.04 30.28 -39.35
CA ARG A 794 14.56 30.75 -38.05
C ARG A 794 14.58 32.29 -37.95
N ASP A 795 14.43 32.96 -39.10
CA ASP A 795 14.28 34.42 -39.23
C ASP A 795 15.45 35.25 -38.64
N TYR A 796 16.70 34.77 -38.74
CA TYR A 796 17.89 35.53 -38.35
C TYR A 796 18.68 36.06 -39.55
N PRO A 797 18.35 37.27 -40.08
CA PRO A 797 18.84 37.74 -41.38
C PRO A 797 20.34 38.07 -41.42
N HIS A 798 21.01 38.24 -40.28
CA HIS A 798 22.46 38.52 -40.24
C HIS A 798 23.30 37.41 -40.88
N ALA A 799 22.78 36.18 -40.93
CA ALA A 799 23.41 35.07 -41.64
C ALA A 799 23.63 35.34 -43.15
N HIS A 800 22.86 36.22 -43.78
CA HIS A 800 23.06 36.60 -45.18
C HIS A 800 24.43 37.25 -45.44
N ILE A 801 24.91 38.08 -44.51
CA ILE A 801 26.22 38.76 -44.66
C ILE A 801 27.35 37.72 -44.67
N GLU A 802 27.27 36.74 -43.78
CA GLU A 802 28.31 35.72 -43.65
C GLU A 802 28.26 34.67 -44.76
N LEU A 803 27.07 34.33 -45.26
CA LEU A 803 26.93 33.54 -46.48
C LEU A 803 27.55 34.25 -47.69
N ALA A 804 27.28 35.56 -47.87
CA ALA A 804 27.91 36.34 -48.94
C ALA A 804 29.44 36.37 -48.81
N ARG A 805 29.96 36.47 -47.58
CA ARG A 805 31.40 36.41 -47.29
C ARG A 805 32.00 35.06 -47.70
N ILE A 806 31.35 33.96 -47.38
CA ILE A 806 31.79 32.61 -47.74
C ILE A 806 31.80 32.44 -49.27
N TYR A 807 30.69 32.77 -49.95
CA TYR A 807 30.57 32.62 -51.41
C TYR A 807 31.54 33.50 -52.21
N ARG A 808 32.15 34.53 -51.62
CA ARG A 808 33.19 35.32 -52.29
C ARG A 808 34.61 34.85 -52.01
N ASN A 809 34.86 34.36 -50.80
CA ASN A 809 36.22 34.20 -50.29
C ASN A 809 36.64 32.73 -50.12
N GLU A 810 35.70 31.80 -49.96
CA GLU A 810 36.01 30.37 -49.86
C GLU A 810 36.11 29.74 -51.24
N LYS A 811 37.33 29.42 -51.67
CA LYS A 811 37.65 28.96 -53.03
C LYS A 811 36.80 27.79 -53.52
N GLU A 812 36.44 26.86 -52.64
CA GLU A 812 35.65 25.67 -52.98
C GLU A 812 34.15 25.94 -53.12
N PHE A 813 33.67 27.05 -52.56
CA PHE A 813 32.28 27.46 -52.56
C PHE A 813 32.08 28.80 -53.29
N ALA A 814 33.06 29.26 -54.07
CA ALA A 814 33.00 30.58 -54.68
C ALA A 814 31.86 30.70 -55.73
N ASP A 815 30.88 31.58 -55.46
CA ASP A 815 29.74 31.87 -56.34
C ASP A 815 29.27 33.33 -56.16
N GLU A 816 29.67 34.20 -57.09
CA GLU A 816 29.34 35.63 -57.04
C GLU A 816 27.83 35.90 -57.20
N SER A 817 27.08 34.99 -57.82
CA SER A 817 25.62 35.16 -57.98
C SER A 817 24.90 34.93 -56.66
N LEU A 818 25.30 33.89 -55.91
CA LEU A 818 24.79 33.63 -54.56
C LEU A 818 25.25 34.69 -53.57
N ALA A 819 26.49 35.16 -53.67
CA ALA A 819 26.97 36.27 -52.86
C ALA A 819 26.12 37.53 -53.06
N LYS A 820 25.88 37.93 -54.31
CA LYS A 820 25.04 39.09 -54.63
C LYS A 820 23.60 38.90 -54.14
N TYR A 821 23.02 37.71 -54.32
CA TYR A 821 21.69 37.39 -53.82
C TYR A 821 21.57 37.62 -52.31
N HIS A 822 22.53 37.12 -51.53
CA HIS A 822 22.51 37.28 -50.08
C HIS A 822 22.75 38.73 -49.64
N LEU A 823 23.60 39.50 -50.33
CA LEU A 823 23.76 40.93 -50.07
C LEU A 823 22.47 41.71 -50.33
N GLU A 824 21.75 41.41 -51.42
CA GLU A 824 20.44 42.01 -51.68
C GLU A 824 19.41 41.65 -50.59
N GLN A 825 19.45 40.43 -50.03
CA GLN A 825 18.57 40.07 -48.91
C GLN A 825 18.98 40.77 -47.60
N ALA A 826 20.29 40.91 -47.33
CA ALA A 826 20.78 41.65 -46.17
C ALA A 826 20.35 43.14 -46.22
N GLU A 827 20.45 43.77 -47.41
CA GLU A 827 19.98 45.14 -47.62
C GLU A 827 18.47 45.27 -47.41
N ARG A 828 17.67 44.31 -47.90
CA ARG A 828 16.22 44.28 -47.67
C ARG A 828 15.86 44.12 -46.19
N ALA A 829 16.66 43.39 -45.44
CA ALA A 829 16.53 43.25 -43.99
C ALA A 829 17.03 44.48 -43.21
N GLY A 830 17.56 45.51 -43.90
CA GLY A 830 18.02 46.75 -43.29
C GLY A 830 19.35 46.62 -42.55
N LEU A 831 20.16 45.61 -42.90
CA LEU A 831 21.44 45.36 -42.24
C LEU A 831 22.56 46.25 -42.80
N ASP A 832 23.51 46.61 -41.94
CA ASP A 832 24.73 47.31 -42.36
C ASP A 832 25.71 46.32 -43.01
N ILE A 833 25.97 46.51 -44.30
CA ILE A 833 26.83 45.63 -45.09
C ILE A 833 28.26 46.17 -45.02
N PRO A 834 29.26 45.38 -44.55
CA PRO A 834 30.64 45.83 -44.47
C PRO A 834 31.19 46.31 -45.82
N ASP A 835 31.90 47.45 -45.84
CA ASP A 835 32.49 48.06 -47.04
C ASP A 835 33.42 47.13 -47.85
N ASN A 836 33.90 46.05 -47.22
CA ASN A 836 34.78 45.06 -47.83
C ASN A 836 34.02 43.88 -48.48
N LEU A 837 32.68 43.93 -48.49
CA LEU A 837 31.75 42.97 -49.11
C LEU A 837 30.81 43.64 -50.12
#